data_AF-A0A3B3W160-F1
#
_entry.id   AF-A0A3B3W160-F1
#
_cell.length_a   1.000
_cell.length_b   1.000
_cell.length_c   1.000
_cell.angle_alpha   90.00
_cell.angle_beta   90.00
_cell.angle_gamma   90.00
#
_symmetry.space_group_name_H-M   'P 1'
#
loop_
_entity.id
_entity.type
_entity.pdbx_description
1 polymer ?
#
loop_
_entity_poly.entity_id
_entity_poly.type
_entity_poly.pdbx_seq_one_letter_code
_entity_poly.pdbx_strand_id
1 'polypeptide(L)'
;MCGCVCRLVSLSSLLHLPPLLTSRAGSRMAAAAPNPEDSARSGSGGGGTSSSTPSALAGDGDAEEAEDFTSSSHCSELSRRQNEQRKQGLFCDVTLAFSSGAATGSVQSCEFSAHRSVLAAATDYFTPLLGGQFSESLSGRVEMKEWSSELGPDPETVESVIQYMYTGEIRVSTCNVHEVLELADRFLLLQLKDFCGEFLKKKLSLTNCVAVHSLAHMYTLDQLALRAADMIRRNFHKVIQDEEFYTLPFHLVRDWLSDAEITVDSEEVLFEAVVKWVQKNPEERSRYFEELFRLLRLPQIKPTYLARVVKNERLVASNEACLRLVSEAVEGHAIRFENLKSADMEFWSSHMASFQPRFGQNMDVIMVVGGVSEGGDYLSECVGYFIYEDRWVNLPHIHNHLDGHAIATTESHVYVAGSMEPGFAKTVERYNPNRNTWEQVSNLTTRKHSFGLTCIKDILYSIGGHGNFSPGFKDVSVYEPEQDKWHNLESAPKILRDVKAVSVEDRYVYVTARTPVDTDNDDGLKTVTTRYDTESRQWQDVDSLPLIDNYCIFQMAVASTNFYHTASCCPKSYAVRDEVARQKISARISDEILESLPPEVTSIEGAAICHFDEDVFIIGGWKNSDDVDKQYRKEAYRYCAERKRWMLLPPMPQPRCRATACHVRIPYRFLYGCQRYPMPQNLARQRDRMQQMQQLHRRTLTLRRQLQSQIEC
;
A
#
# COMPACT_ATOMS: atom_id res chain seq x y z
N MET A 1 -37.66 28.25 -1.15
CA MET A 1 -38.04 28.94 -2.40
C MET A 1 -37.06 30.08 -2.63
N CYS A 2 -36.78 30.38 -3.91
CA CYS A 2 -35.73 31.26 -4.46
C CYS A 2 -34.31 30.69 -4.25
N GLY A 3 -33.56 30.17 -5.23
CA GLY A 3 -33.59 30.35 -6.67
C GLY A 3 -32.38 31.18 -7.09
N CYS A 4 -31.23 30.54 -7.32
CA CYS A 4 -30.10 31.14 -8.02
C CYS A 4 -29.49 30.14 -9.00
N VAL A 5 -29.59 30.53 -10.26
CA VAL A 5 -29.20 29.83 -11.48
C VAL A 5 -27.70 30.07 -11.69
N CYS A 6 -26.87 29.05 -11.51
CA CYS A 6 -25.49 29.08 -12.00
C CYS A 6 -25.44 28.53 -13.43
N ARG A 7 -25.14 29.42 -14.37
CA ARG A 7 -24.96 29.16 -15.80
C ARG A 7 -23.82 28.15 -16.00
N LEU A 8 -24.14 27.05 -16.67
CA LEU A 8 -23.16 26.23 -17.38
C LEU A 8 -22.49 27.08 -18.47
N VAL A 9 -21.18 27.25 -18.39
CA VAL A 9 -20.36 27.62 -19.54
C VAL A 9 -19.67 26.35 -20.01
N SER A 10 -20.15 25.82 -21.13
CA SER A 10 -19.48 24.80 -21.92
C SER A 10 -18.25 25.42 -22.59
N LEU A 11 -17.07 24.87 -22.33
CA LEU A 11 -15.90 25.06 -23.17
C LEU A 11 -15.28 23.69 -23.46
N SER A 12 -15.84 23.02 -24.47
CA SER A 12 -15.17 21.95 -25.19
C SER A 12 -14.60 22.51 -26.49
N SER A 13 -13.33 22.20 -26.72
CA SER A 13 -12.68 21.92 -28.01
C SER A 13 -11.73 22.97 -28.61
N LEU A 14 -10.53 22.46 -28.95
CA LEU A 14 -9.50 22.93 -29.90
C LEU A 14 -8.43 23.84 -29.26
N LEU A 15 -7.13 23.48 -29.22
CA LEU A 15 -6.26 23.19 -30.36
C LEU A 15 -4.98 22.41 -29.96
N HIS A 16 -4.48 21.65 -30.95
CA HIS A 16 -3.22 20.91 -31.02
C HIS A 16 -1.96 21.63 -30.50
N LEU A 17 -1.08 20.87 -29.83
CA LEU A 17 0.33 21.18 -29.61
C LEU A 17 1.21 20.16 -30.36
N PRO A 18 2.11 20.57 -31.28
CA PRO A 18 3.18 19.75 -31.83
C PRO A 18 4.49 19.92 -31.01
N PRO A 19 5.51 19.08 -31.23
CA PRO A 19 6.58 18.83 -30.26
C PRO A 19 7.76 19.80 -30.39
N LEU A 20 8.37 20.17 -29.27
CA LEU A 20 9.61 20.95 -29.25
C LEU A 20 10.83 20.04 -29.11
N LEU A 21 11.68 20.14 -30.14
CA LEU A 21 13.02 19.60 -30.27
C LEU A 21 13.96 20.12 -29.17
N THR A 22 14.75 19.23 -28.57
CA THR A 22 15.91 19.58 -27.74
C THR A 22 17.19 19.38 -28.54
N SER A 23 17.89 20.49 -28.84
CA SER A 23 19.25 20.46 -29.39
C SER A 23 20.27 20.93 -28.35
N ARG A 24 21.12 19.97 -27.99
CA ARG A 24 22.53 20.01 -27.52
C ARG A 24 23.30 21.34 -27.39
N ALA A 25 24.09 21.35 -26.28
CA ALA A 25 25.48 21.81 -26.09
C ALA A 25 25.73 23.34 -26.07
N GLY A 26 26.57 23.94 -25.22
CA GLY A 26 27.54 23.60 -24.15
C GLY A 26 27.95 24.97 -23.54
N SER A 27 28.57 25.14 -22.37
CA SER A 27 29.90 24.68 -21.99
C SER A 27 30.28 25.25 -20.60
N ARG A 28 30.96 24.40 -19.81
CA ARG A 28 32.15 24.63 -18.95
C ARG A 28 32.18 25.65 -17.79
N MET A 29 32.48 25.06 -16.62
CA MET A 29 33.53 25.40 -15.61
C MET A 29 33.39 26.71 -14.82
N ALA A 30 33.69 26.81 -13.52
CA ALA A 30 34.24 25.92 -12.51
C ALA A 30 33.82 26.47 -11.13
N ALA A 31 33.59 25.59 -10.15
CA ALA A 31 33.41 25.98 -8.75
C ALA A 31 34.43 25.22 -7.89
N ALA A 32 35.30 25.97 -7.22
CA ALA A 32 36.19 25.49 -6.18
C ALA A 32 35.72 26.07 -4.85
N ALA A 33 35.59 25.19 -3.85
CA ALA A 33 35.30 25.53 -2.46
C ALA A 33 36.43 26.35 -1.82
N PRO A 34 36.18 26.99 -0.66
CA PRO A 34 36.67 26.33 0.57
C PRO A 34 35.75 26.45 1.79
N ASN A 35 36.16 25.67 2.79
CA ASN A 35 35.55 25.36 4.08
C ASN A 35 35.73 26.46 5.17
N PRO A 36 35.11 26.28 6.36
CA PRO A 36 34.86 27.30 7.38
C PRO A 36 35.89 27.30 8.52
N GLU A 37 35.94 28.35 9.35
CA GLU A 37 36.31 28.28 10.78
C GLU A 37 36.13 29.64 11.53
N ASP A 38 35.34 29.57 12.60
CA ASP A 38 35.49 30.09 13.97
C ASP A 38 36.05 31.48 14.38
N SER A 39 35.24 32.08 15.26
CA SER A 39 35.59 32.69 16.58
C SER A 39 36.01 34.18 16.70
N ALA A 40 35.10 34.92 17.35
CA ALA A 40 35.28 35.90 18.44
C ALA A 40 36.62 36.68 18.59
N ARG A 41 36.56 38.01 18.48
CA ARG A 41 36.66 38.97 19.61
C ARG A 41 36.76 40.42 19.15
N SER A 42 35.97 41.26 19.82
CA SER A 42 36.14 42.68 20.18
C SER A 42 37.32 43.48 19.59
N GLY A 43 37.02 44.65 19.03
CA GLY A 43 38.01 45.72 18.87
C GLY A 43 37.57 46.88 17.96
N SER A 44 36.92 47.87 18.57
CA SER A 44 36.91 49.31 18.23
C SER A 44 37.07 49.78 16.77
N GLY A 45 36.08 50.55 16.32
CA GLY A 45 36.33 51.93 15.89
C GLY A 45 36.27 52.21 14.38
N GLY A 46 35.26 52.97 13.98
CA GLY A 46 35.45 54.06 13.02
C GLY A 46 35.03 53.80 11.57
N GLY A 47 33.84 54.29 11.23
CA GLY A 47 33.64 55.19 10.09
C GLY A 47 33.52 54.62 8.68
N GLY A 48 32.48 55.05 7.98
CA GLY A 48 32.55 55.33 6.54
C GLY A 48 31.95 54.31 5.59
N THR A 49 30.69 54.57 5.23
CA THR A 49 30.08 54.30 3.91
C THR A 49 30.97 54.92 2.81
N SER A 50 31.02 54.51 1.54
CA SER A 50 30.00 53.98 0.63
C SER A 50 30.69 53.34 -0.59
N SER A 51 29.94 52.46 -1.26
CA SER A 51 30.22 52.01 -2.62
C SER A 51 29.59 52.95 -3.64
N SER A 52 30.28 53.04 -4.77
CA SER A 52 30.00 53.76 -6.01
C SER A 52 28.55 53.75 -6.53
N THR A 53 28.01 54.92 -6.84
CA THR A 53 27.04 55.15 -7.93
C THR A 53 27.77 55.64 -9.20
N PRO A 54 27.26 55.36 -10.40
CA PRO A 54 27.76 55.96 -11.64
C PRO A 54 27.02 57.25 -11.99
N SER A 55 27.77 58.17 -12.59
CA SER A 55 27.38 59.55 -12.92
C SER A 55 26.50 59.67 -14.15
N ALA A 56 25.64 60.70 -14.16
CA ALA A 56 25.22 61.40 -15.37
C ALA A 56 25.28 62.92 -15.12
N LEU A 57 26.12 63.61 -15.91
CA LEU A 57 26.30 65.06 -16.04
C LEU A 57 25.00 65.75 -16.50
N ALA A 58 24.71 67.04 -16.27
CA ALA A 58 25.29 68.11 -15.47
C ALA A 58 24.22 69.23 -15.37
N GLY A 59 24.19 69.93 -14.25
CA GLY A 59 23.41 71.14 -14.03
C GLY A 59 23.86 71.74 -12.69
N ASP A 60 24.68 72.77 -12.77
CA ASP A 60 25.39 73.44 -11.69
C ASP A 60 24.38 74.08 -10.69
N GLY A 61 24.28 73.48 -9.51
CA GLY A 61 23.50 73.94 -8.36
C GLY A 61 23.94 73.10 -7.16
N ASP A 62 24.45 73.76 -6.13
CA ASP A 62 25.04 73.15 -4.92
C ASP A 62 24.22 71.94 -4.44
N ALA A 63 24.82 70.74 -4.50
CA ALA A 63 24.18 69.52 -4.02
C ALA A 63 24.03 69.62 -2.50
N GLU A 64 22.79 69.73 -2.02
CA GLU A 64 22.47 69.67 -0.59
C GLU A 64 23.07 68.40 0.03
N GLU A 65 23.94 68.56 1.04
CA GLU A 65 24.41 67.46 1.87
C GLU A 65 23.21 66.90 2.66
N ALA A 66 22.58 65.83 2.15
CA ALA A 66 21.49 65.14 2.81
C ALA A 66 21.95 63.76 3.34
N GLU A 67 21.66 63.47 4.61
CA GLU A 67 21.83 62.15 5.23
C GLU A 67 20.47 61.51 5.54
N ASP A 68 20.28 60.27 5.11
CA ASP A 68 19.08 59.49 5.40
C ASP A 68 19.23 58.73 6.73
N PHE A 69 18.32 58.97 7.68
CA PHE A 69 18.22 58.23 8.95
C PHE A 69 17.07 57.23 8.91
N THR A 70 17.37 55.93 9.11
CA THR A 70 16.37 54.87 9.22
C THR A 70 16.47 54.15 10.56
N SER A 71 15.39 54.12 11.34
CA SER A 71 15.32 53.34 12.58
C SER A 71 14.70 51.96 12.34
N SER A 72 15.48 50.90 12.55
CA SER A 72 15.05 49.51 12.34
C SER A 72 13.97 49.04 13.32
N SER A 73 13.89 49.63 14.51
CA SER A 73 12.91 49.25 15.56
C SER A 73 11.62 50.07 15.53
N HIS A 74 11.57 51.13 14.72
CA HIS A 74 10.43 52.05 14.72
C HIS A 74 9.13 51.38 14.30
N CYS A 75 9.13 50.62 13.20
CA CYS A 75 7.92 49.95 12.69
C CYS A 75 7.38 48.88 13.64
N SER A 76 8.26 48.08 14.27
CA SER A 76 7.83 47.06 15.24
C SER A 76 7.27 47.66 16.52
N GLU A 77 7.87 48.74 17.03
CA GLU A 77 7.37 49.42 18.22
C GLU A 77 6.06 50.19 17.91
N LEU A 78 5.95 50.78 16.72
CA LEU A 78 4.72 51.44 16.26
C LEU A 78 3.55 50.44 16.21
N SER A 79 3.76 49.29 15.57
CA SER A 79 2.71 48.27 15.44
C SER A 79 2.33 47.65 16.79
N ARG A 80 3.32 47.42 17.67
CA ARG A 80 3.10 46.97 19.05
C ARG A 80 2.26 47.95 19.85
N ARG A 81 2.56 49.26 19.78
CA ARG A 81 1.79 50.32 20.45
C ARG A 81 0.38 50.46 19.88
N GLN A 82 0.22 50.32 18.55
CA GLN A 82 -1.12 50.30 17.93
C GLN A 82 -1.98 49.13 18.42
N ASN A 83 -1.36 47.97 18.68
CA ASN A 83 -2.07 46.82 19.26
C ASN A 83 -2.44 47.08 20.74
N GLU A 84 -1.56 47.71 21.52
CA GLU A 84 -1.87 48.15 22.89
C GLU A 84 -3.03 49.15 22.93
N GLN A 85 -3.05 50.12 22.00
CA GLN A 85 -4.17 51.06 21.82
C GLN A 85 -5.48 50.34 21.50
N ARG A 86 -5.44 49.35 20.59
CA ARG A 86 -6.60 48.52 20.26
C ARG A 86 -7.16 47.81 21.49
N LYS A 87 -6.31 47.18 22.31
CA LYS A 87 -6.73 46.48 23.53
C LYS A 87 -7.38 47.41 24.57
N GLN A 88 -7.04 48.70 24.54
CA GLN A 88 -7.63 49.73 25.40
C GLN A 88 -8.83 50.45 24.74
N GLY A 89 -9.16 50.15 23.48
CA GLY A 89 -10.23 50.82 22.72
C GLY A 89 -9.90 52.26 22.32
N LEU A 90 -8.63 52.66 22.34
CA LEU A 90 -8.20 54.03 22.00
C LEU A 90 -8.11 54.20 20.49
N PHE A 91 -8.75 55.24 19.96
CA PHE A 91 -8.75 55.61 18.52
C PHE A 91 -9.36 54.58 17.56
N CYS A 92 -10.02 53.54 18.07
CA CYS A 92 -10.74 52.56 17.25
C CYS A 92 -11.91 53.23 16.50
N ASP A 93 -11.98 52.99 15.20
CA ASP A 93 -12.93 53.60 14.26
C ASP A 93 -13.76 52.55 13.50
N VAL A 94 -13.58 51.27 13.84
CA VAL A 94 -14.40 50.16 13.35
C VAL A 94 -14.59 49.08 14.43
N THR A 95 -15.78 48.48 14.46
CA THR A 95 -16.10 47.33 15.30
C THR A 95 -16.45 46.12 14.45
N LEU A 96 -15.73 45.01 14.64
CA LEU A 96 -16.00 43.72 14.01
C LEU A 96 -16.92 42.91 14.93
N ALA A 97 -18.13 42.60 14.48
CA ALA A 97 -19.11 41.81 15.21
C ALA A 97 -19.22 40.40 14.61
N PHE A 98 -18.93 39.38 15.42
CA PHE A 98 -19.08 37.97 15.06
C PHE A 98 -20.38 37.46 15.69
N SER A 99 -21.36 37.08 14.87
CA SER A 99 -22.67 36.62 15.35
C SER A 99 -22.85 35.10 15.17
N SER A 100 -23.34 34.45 16.21
CA SER A 100 -23.83 33.07 16.17
C SER A 100 -25.25 33.02 15.58
N GLY A 101 -25.45 32.12 14.62
CA GLY A 101 -26.73 31.94 13.94
C GLY A 101 -27.71 31.08 14.74
N ALA A 102 -28.14 31.51 15.93
CA ALA A 102 -29.19 30.81 16.68
C ALA A 102 -30.54 31.52 16.55
N ALA A 103 -31.56 30.78 16.07
CA ALA A 103 -32.95 31.21 15.91
C ALA A 103 -33.72 31.41 17.23
N THR A 104 -33.05 31.45 18.39
CA THR A 104 -33.69 31.58 19.71
C THR A 104 -32.97 32.61 20.59
N GLY A 105 -33.45 33.85 20.53
CA GLY A 105 -33.66 34.72 21.70
C GLY A 105 -32.47 35.40 22.40
N SER A 106 -31.23 34.97 22.23
CA SER A 106 -30.08 35.67 22.81
C SER A 106 -28.84 35.57 21.91
N VAL A 107 -28.66 36.56 21.05
CA VAL A 107 -27.49 36.70 20.18
C VAL A 107 -26.27 37.01 21.07
N GLN A 108 -25.43 36.02 21.36
CA GLN A 108 -24.06 36.30 21.79
C GLN A 108 -23.30 36.78 20.56
N SER A 109 -23.27 38.10 20.32
CA SER A 109 -22.35 38.70 19.37
C SER A 109 -21.08 39.09 20.09
N CYS A 110 -19.94 38.52 19.69
CA CYS A 110 -18.65 38.97 20.19
C CYS A 110 -18.18 40.17 19.34
N GLU A 111 -17.81 41.27 20.00
CA GLU A 111 -17.42 42.52 19.35
C GLU A 111 -15.95 42.85 19.60
N PHE A 112 -15.23 43.17 18.53
CA PHE A 112 -13.81 43.52 18.57
C PHE A 112 -13.59 44.88 17.93
N SER A 113 -13.13 45.84 18.71
CA SER A 113 -12.76 47.18 18.20
C SER A 113 -11.39 47.15 17.54
N ALA A 114 -11.25 47.84 16.42
CA ALA A 114 -10.00 47.91 15.63
C ALA A 114 -9.84 49.25 14.90
N HIS A 115 -8.69 49.42 14.24
CA HIS A 115 -8.33 50.58 13.43
C HIS A 115 -8.48 50.25 11.94
N ARG A 116 -9.27 51.03 11.19
CA ARG A 116 -9.49 50.84 9.75
C ARG A 116 -8.18 50.89 8.97
N SER A 117 -7.26 51.79 9.36
CA SER A 117 -5.95 51.93 8.73
C SER A 117 -5.09 50.68 8.83
N VAL A 118 -5.08 50.03 10.00
CA VAL A 118 -4.30 48.79 10.22
C VAL A 118 -4.94 47.62 9.48
N LEU A 119 -6.27 47.47 9.56
CA LEU A 119 -6.97 46.38 8.88
C LEU A 119 -6.83 46.45 7.35
N ALA A 120 -6.96 47.65 6.77
CA ALA A 120 -6.76 47.85 5.33
C ALA A 120 -5.30 47.69 4.90
N ALA A 121 -4.34 47.99 5.78
CA ALA A 121 -2.92 47.75 5.51
C ALA A 121 -2.53 46.26 5.63
N ALA A 122 -3.20 45.50 6.49
CA ALA A 122 -2.93 44.08 6.70
C ALA A 122 -3.50 43.19 5.59
N THR A 123 -4.63 43.56 4.99
CA THR A 123 -5.26 42.79 3.92
C THR A 123 -6.11 43.64 2.99
N ASP A 124 -6.08 43.28 1.71
CA ASP A 124 -6.93 43.86 0.66
C ASP A 124 -8.42 43.58 0.87
N TYR A 125 -8.80 42.66 1.76
CA TYR A 125 -10.20 42.40 2.10
C TYR A 125 -10.91 43.62 2.69
N PHE A 126 -10.23 44.35 3.59
CA PHE A 126 -10.83 45.48 4.30
C PHE A 126 -10.79 46.80 3.51
N THR A 127 -9.91 46.92 2.52
CA THR A 127 -9.78 48.10 1.66
C THR A 127 -11.09 48.49 0.95
N PRO A 128 -11.78 47.60 0.19
CA PRO A 128 -13.05 47.93 -0.45
C PRO A 128 -14.20 48.05 0.56
N LEU A 129 -14.20 47.23 1.61
CA LEU A 129 -15.25 47.20 2.62
C LEU A 129 -15.32 48.52 3.39
N LEU A 130 -14.16 49.08 3.72
CA LEU A 130 -14.04 50.31 4.51
C LEU A 130 -13.86 51.56 3.63
N GLY A 131 -13.63 51.41 2.33
CA GLY A 131 -13.35 52.48 1.37
C GLY A 131 -14.56 53.31 0.90
N GLY A 132 -15.74 53.13 1.48
CA GLY A 132 -16.91 54.02 1.26
C GLY A 132 -17.98 53.51 0.29
N GLN A 133 -17.81 52.32 -0.31
CA GLN A 133 -18.73 51.79 -1.34
C GLN A 133 -19.84 50.89 -0.77
N PHE A 134 -19.80 50.57 0.52
CA PHE A 134 -20.71 49.65 1.21
C PHE A 134 -21.34 50.28 2.46
N SER A 135 -22.49 49.77 2.90
CA SER A 135 -23.22 50.22 4.10
C SER A 135 -22.38 50.23 5.38
N GLU A 136 -21.42 49.32 5.45
CA GLU A 136 -20.49 49.06 6.53
C GLU A 136 -19.53 50.24 6.75
N SER A 137 -19.23 50.97 5.68
CA SER A 137 -18.38 52.16 5.74
C SER A 137 -19.04 53.34 6.46
N LEU A 138 -20.38 53.37 6.49
CA LEU A 138 -21.22 54.39 7.12
C LEU A 138 -21.64 53.99 8.55
N SER A 139 -21.80 52.69 8.82
CA SER A 139 -22.22 52.19 10.14
C SER A 139 -21.07 52.11 11.15
N GLY A 140 -19.81 52.04 10.69
CA GLY A 140 -18.65 51.77 11.55
C GLY A 140 -18.65 50.38 12.20
N ARG A 141 -19.60 49.52 11.79
CA ARG A 141 -19.80 48.17 12.34
C ARG A 141 -19.91 47.17 11.20
N VAL A 142 -19.05 46.16 11.22
CA VAL A 142 -19.00 45.09 10.23
C VAL A 142 -19.52 43.80 10.87
N GLU A 143 -20.64 43.28 10.40
CA GLU A 143 -21.20 42.01 10.86
C GLU A 143 -20.67 40.84 10.02
N MET A 144 -19.94 39.94 10.65
CA MET A 144 -19.44 38.72 10.02
C MET A 144 -20.41 37.57 10.30
N LYS A 145 -21.14 37.15 9.26
CA LYS A 145 -22.15 36.08 9.31
C LYS A 145 -21.67 34.83 8.59
N GLU A 146 -22.34 33.71 8.87
CA GLU A 146 -22.14 32.41 8.21
C GLU A 146 -20.71 31.87 8.38
N TRP A 147 -20.52 31.10 9.45
CA TRP A 147 -19.28 30.39 9.77
C TRP A 147 -19.53 28.88 9.68
N SER A 148 -18.44 28.10 9.58
CA SER A 148 -18.52 26.64 9.59
C SER A 148 -19.21 26.08 10.84
N SER A 149 -19.01 26.75 11.98
CA SER A 149 -19.69 26.49 13.26
C SER A 149 -20.89 27.41 13.46
N GLU A 150 -22.02 26.86 13.92
CA GLU A 150 -23.22 27.65 14.28
C GLU A 150 -22.94 28.69 15.39
N LEU A 151 -21.96 28.40 16.25
CA LEU A 151 -21.52 29.28 17.34
C LEU A 151 -20.55 30.37 16.88
N GLY A 152 -20.06 30.31 15.63
CA GLY A 152 -18.93 31.12 15.16
C GLY A 152 -17.58 30.61 15.70
N PRO A 153 -16.46 31.24 15.28
CA PRO A 153 -15.12 30.92 15.78
C PRO A 153 -14.94 31.34 17.24
N ASP A 154 -14.08 30.64 17.97
CA ASP A 154 -13.78 30.96 19.36
C ASP A 154 -13.23 32.40 19.52
N PRO A 155 -13.71 33.18 20.52
CA PRO A 155 -13.26 34.56 20.72
C PRO A 155 -11.75 34.71 20.92
N GLU A 156 -11.07 33.74 21.53
CA GLU A 156 -9.61 33.80 21.71
C GLU A 156 -8.88 33.61 20.38
N THR A 157 -9.41 32.77 19.49
CA THR A 157 -8.88 32.59 18.14
C THR A 157 -9.05 33.86 17.32
N VAL A 158 -10.23 34.50 17.38
CA VAL A 158 -10.50 35.76 16.67
C VAL A 158 -9.56 36.87 17.16
N GLU A 159 -9.41 37.03 18.47
CA GLU A 159 -8.47 38.01 19.06
C GLU A 159 -7.03 37.75 18.61
N SER A 160 -6.63 36.48 18.51
CA SER A 160 -5.30 36.08 18.05
C SER A 160 -5.06 36.43 16.57
N VAL A 161 -6.06 36.26 15.71
CA VAL A 161 -5.96 36.62 14.27
C VAL A 161 -6.00 38.13 14.08
N ILE A 162 -6.80 38.87 14.86
CA ILE A 162 -6.76 40.34 14.84
C ILE A 162 -5.40 40.83 15.34
N GLN A 163 -4.86 40.26 16.42
CA GLN A 163 -3.53 40.58 16.89
C GLN A 163 -2.46 40.30 15.81
N TYR A 164 -2.59 39.22 15.05
CA TYR A 164 -1.71 38.92 13.91
C TYR A 164 -1.72 40.03 12.85
N MET A 165 -2.87 40.61 12.53
CA MET A 165 -2.94 41.74 11.59
C MET A 165 -2.18 42.99 12.08
N TYR A 166 -1.99 43.13 13.38
CA TYR A 166 -1.22 44.23 13.97
C TYR A 166 0.26 43.89 14.11
N THR A 167 0.61 42.71 14.62
CA THR A 167 1.99 42.41 15.02
C THR A 167 2.72 41.46 14.08
N GLY A 168 2.01 40.74 13.21
CA GLY A 168 2.56 39.64 12.41
C GLY A 168 2.87 38.37 13.20
N GLU A 169 2.46 38.29 14.47
CA GLU A 169 2.76 37.17 15.37
C GLU A 169 1.49 36.47 15.86
N ILE A 170 1.47 35.14 15.77
CA ILE A 170 0.35 34.30 16.23
C ILE A 170 0.84 32.94 16.72
N ARG A 171 0.14 32.38 17.70
CA ARG A 171 0.39 31.03 18.20
C ARG A 171 -0.68 30.05 17.69
N VAL A 172 -0.28 29.17 16.79
CA VAL A 172 -1.16 28.11 16.25
C VAL A 172 -0.94 26.80 17.01
N SER A 173 -2.04 26.14 17.39
CA SER A 173 -2.13 24.88 18.09
C SER A 173 -3.03 23.90 17.31
N THR A 174 -3.06 22.63 17.71
CA THR A 174 -3.92 21.62 17.05
C THR A 174 -5.42 21.85 17.30
N CYS A 175 -5.80 22.59 18.34
CA CYS A 175 -7.20 22.91 18.60
C CYS A 175 -7.67 24.14 17.81
N ASN A 176 -6.85 25.19 17.67
CA ASN A 176 -7.28 26.43 17.01
C ASN A 176 -7.01 26.47 15.49
N VAL A 177 -6.19 25.56 14.95
CA VAL A 177 -5.73 25.65 13.54
C VAL A 177 -6.86 25.69 12.51
N HIS A 178 -7.98 25.01 12.76
CA HIS A 178 -9.11 24.97 11.83
C HIS A 178 -9.81 26.34 11.73
N GLU A 179 -10.09 26.99 12.87
CA GLU A 179 -10.67 28.34 12.92
C GLU A 179 -9.69 29.41 12.44
N VAL A 180 -8.40 29.30 12.80
CA VAL A 180 -7.36 30.21 12.29
C VAL A 180 -7.29 30.13 10.77
N LEU A 181 -7.38 28.92 10.20
CA LEU A 181 -7.37 28.71 8.76
C LEU A 181 -8.64 29.30 8.11
N GLU A 182 -9.81 29.14 8.71
CA GLU A 182 -11.06 29.74 8.24
C GLU A 182 -10.97 31.28 8.20
N LEU A 183 -10.48 31.90 9.26
CA LEU A 183 -10.29 33.35 9.34
C LEU A 183 -9.23 33.85 8.38
N ALA A 184 -8.11 33.11 8.25
CA ALA A 184 -7.03 33.48 7.34
C ALA A 184 -7.48 33.43 5.88
N ASP A 185 -8.25 32.41 5.48
CA ASP A 185 -8.81 32.31 4.14
C ASP A 185 -9.84 33.42 3.87
N ARG A 186 -10.78 33.63 4.80
CA ARG A 186 -11.84 34.64 4.65
C ARG A 186 -11.30 36.06 4.58
N PHE A 187 -10.28 36.38 5.38
CA PHE A 187 -9.62 37.70 5.37
C PHE A 187 -8.46 37.77 4.38
N LEU A 188 -8.25 36.77 3.52
CA LEU A 188 -7.19 36.76 2.51
C LEU A 188 -5.77 36.95 3.10
N LEU A 189 -5.55 36.46 4.32
CA LEU A 189 -4.24 36.46 4.99
C LEU A 189 -3.37 35.30 4.46
N LEU A 190 -2.86 35.46 3.24
CA LEU A 190 -2.16 34.38 2.51
C LEU A 190 -0.97 33.78 3.27
N GLN A 191 -0.14 34.62 3.91
CA GLN A 191 1.01 34.13 4.68
C GLN A 191 0.60 33.29 5.90
N LEU A 192 -0.49 33.66 6.57
CA LEU A 192 -1.03 32.90 7.69
C LEU A 192 -1.68 31.59 7.22
N LYS A 193 -2.40 31.64 6.10
CA LYS A 193 -2.98 30.46 5.45
C LYS A 193 -1.90 29.44 5.07
N ASP A 194 -0.81 29.90 4.45
CA ASP A 194 0.34 29.06 4.09
C ASP A 194 1.02 28.45 5.33
N PHE A 195 1.17 29.23 6.40
CA PHE A 195 1.69 28.74 7.67
C PHE A 195 0.82 27.65 8.29
N CYS A 196 -0.51 27.83 8.30
CA CYS A 196 -1.45 26.79 8.74
C CYS A 196 -1.35 25.52 7.89
N GLY A 197 -1.20 25.67 6.57
CA GLY A 197 -0.97 24.54 5.66
C GLY A 197 0.30 23.74 6.00
N GLU A 198 1.43 24.42 6.22
CA GLU A 198 2.68 23.78 6.61
C GLU A 198 2.64 23.19 8.04
N PHE A 199 1.89 23.81 8.96
CA PHE A 199 1.66 23.26 10.30
C PHE A 199 0.88 21.93 10.24
N LEU A 200 -0.23 21.89 9.49
CA LEU A 200 -1.03 20.69 9.29
C LEU A 200 -0.24 19.59 8.57
N LYS A 201 0.59 19.96 7.58
CA LYS A 201 1.47 19.03 6.87
C LYS A 201 2.47 18.33 7.79
N LYS A 202 3.00 19.02 8.81
CA LYS A 202 3.91 18.45 9.82
C LYS A 202 3.18 17.58 10.86
N LYS A 203 1.88 17.80 11.07
CA LYS A 203 1.05 17.08 12.05
C LYS A 203 0.14 16.02 11.43
N LEU A 204 0.27 15.76 10.12
CA LEU A 204 -0.51 14.77 9.39
C LEU A 204 -0.21 13.35 9.94
N SER A 205 -1.26 12.66 10.38
CA SER A 205 -1.24 11.30 10.91
C SER A 205 -2.41 10.49 10.34
N LEU A 206 -2.35 9.16 10.47
CA LEU A 206 -3.44 8.29 10.00
C LEU A 206 -4.79 8.63 10.64
N THR A 207 -4.78 9.03 11.91
CA THR A 207 -5.98 9.36 12.70
C THR A 207 -6.61 10.70 12.37
N ASN A 208 -5.89 11.62 11.70
CA ASN A 208 -6.41 12.95 11.35
C ASN A 208 -6.46 13.21 9.84
N CYS A 209 -5.98 12.26 9.03
CA CYS A 209 -5.80 12.48 7.60
C CYS A 209 -7.10 12.83 6.88
N VAL A 210 -8.24 12.25 7.31
CA VAL A 210 -9.57 12.53 6.75
C VAL A 210 -10.00 13.97 7.02
N ALA A 211 -9.95 14.41 8.28
CA ALA A 211 -10.26 15.79 8.66
C ALA A 211 -9.33 16.80 7.98
N VAL A 212 -8.02 16.52 7.98
CA VAL A 212 -7.01 17.39 7.33
C VAL A 212 -7.25 17.47 5.82
N HIS A 213 -7.60 16.36 5.17
CA HIS A 213 -7.96 16.35 3.75
C HIS A 213 -9.21 17.19 3.48
N SER A 214 -10.24 17.06 4.32
CA SER A 214 -11.47 17.86 4.19
C SER A 214 -11.20 19.36 4.33
N LEU A 215 -10.39 19.77 5.31
CA LEU A 215 -9.98 21.16 5.50
C LEU A 215 -9.14 21.65 4.32
N ALA A 216 -8.18 20.85 3.86
CA ALA A 216 -7.33 21.21 2.74
C ALA A 216 -8.12 21.40 1.44
N HIS A 217 -9.15 20.58 1.21
CA HIS A 217 -10.04 20.75 0.06
C HIS A 217 -10.93 21.98 0.21
N MET A 218 -11.52 22.21 1.39
CA MET A 218 -12.38 23.35 1.67
C MET A 218 -11.68 24.69 1.48
N TYR A 219 -10.43 24.80 1.95
CA TYR A 219 -9.63 26.04 1.90
C TYR A 219 -8.59 26.04 0.78
N THR A 220 -8.74 25.20 -0.26
CA THR A 220 -7.86 25.20 -1.45
C THR A 220 -6.36 25.12 -1.15
N LEU A 221 -5.97 24.24 -0.22
CA LEU A 221 -4.56 23.96 0.12
C LEU A 221 -4.05 22.75 -0.67
N ASP A 222 -3.74 22.93 -1.96
CA ASP A 222 -3.45 21.84 -2.89
C ASP A 222 -2.32 20.91 -2.45
N GLN A 223 -1.20 21.45 -1.96
CA GLN A 223 -0.06 20.62 -1.51
C GLN A 223 -0.42 19.76 -0.29
N LEU A 224 -1.22 20.30 0.63
CA LEU A 224 -1.68 19.58 1.81
C LEU A 224 -2.72 18.52 1.42
N ALA A 225 -3.66 18.89 0.54
CA ALA A 225 -4.69 17.99 0.02
C ALA A 225 -4.06 16.78 -0.68
N LEU A 226 -3.06 16.98 -1.54
CA LEU A 226 -2.35 15.89 -2.22
C LEU A 226 -1.67 14.93 -1.22
N ARG A 227 -0.98 15.46 -0.21
CA ARG A 227 -0.31 14.62 0.80
C ARG A 227 -1.29 13.88 1.70
N ALA A 228 -2.36 14.54 2.12
CA ALA A 228 -3.42 13.90 2.90
C ALA A 228 -4.14 12.83 2.07
N ALA A 229 -4.39 13.11 0.79
CA ALA A 229 -5.00 12.15 -0.13
C ALA A 229 -4.13 10.91 -0.33
N ASP A 230 -2.81 11.07 -0.52
CA ASP A 230 -1.89 9.93 -0.63
C ASP A 230 -1.85 9.06 0.64
N MET A 231 -1.96 9.68 1.82
CA MET A 231 -2.04 8.94 3.08
C MET A 231 -3.36 8.15 3.19
N ILE A 232 -4.48 8.76 2.81
CA ILE A 232 -5.80 8.12 2.76
C ILE A 232 -5.80 6.98 1.74
N ARG A 233 -5.29 7.20 0.52
CA ARG A 233 -5.22 6.17 -0.54
C ARG A 233 -4.53 4.90 -0.07
N ARG A 234 -3.37 5.02 0.59
CA ARG A 234 -2.55 3.90 1.06
C ARG A 234 -3.15 3.13 2.24
N ASN A 235 -4.03 3.77 2.99
CA ASN A 235 -4.62 3.21 4.21
C ASN A 235 -6.15 3.19 4.13
N PHE A 236 -6.71 3.18 2.91
CA PHE A 236 -8.16 3.35 2.72
C PHE A 236 -8.94 2.22 3.41
N HIS A 237 -8.42 1.00 3.38
CA HIS A 237 -8.94 -0.16 4.12
C HIS A 237 -9.08 0.08 5.65
N LYS A 238 -8.25 0.93 6.26
CA LYS A 238 -8.36 1.34 7.68
C LYS A 238 -9.30 2.53 7.84
N VAL A 239 -9.20 3.52 6.96
CA VAL A 239 -10.01 4.75 7.00
C VAL A 239 -11.52 4.46 6.93
N ILE A 240 -11.95 3.47 6.14
CA ILE A 240 -13.36 3.06 6.06
C ILE A 240 -13.87 2.45 7.40
N GLN A 241 -12.98 1.92 8.23
CA GLN A 241 -13.36 1.35 9.53
C GLN A 241 -13.64 2.44 10.56
N ASP A 242 -13.04 3.62 10.40
CA ASP A 242 -13.20 4.75 11.29
C ASP A 242 -14.51 5.52 11.01
N GLU A 243 -15.18 5.96 12.08
CA GLU A 243 -16.45 6.71 11.97
C GLU A 243 -16.28 8.07 11.27
N GLU A 244 -15.07 8.63 11.27
CA GLU A 244 -14.78 9.95 10.69
C GLU A 244 -14.99 9.98 9.17
N PHE A 245 -14.75 8.87 8.46
CA PHE A 245 -15.02 8.81 7.02
C PHE A 245 -16.52 9.02 6.71
N TYR A 246 -17.41 8.58 7.60
CA TYR A 246 -18.85 8.66 7.37
C TYR A 246 -19.45 10.05 7.63
N THR A 247 -18.66 10.99 8.17
CA THR A 247 -19.06 12.40 8.33
C THR A 247 -18.81 13.22 7.06
N LEU A 248 -18.02 12.69 6.11
CA LEU A 248 -17.65 13.39 4.88
C LEU A 248 -18.87 13.79 4.03
N PRO A 249 -18.79 14.94 3.34
CA PRO A 249 -19.81 15.39 2.40
C PRO A 249 -19.83 14.51 1.13
N PHE A 250 -20.98 14.53 0.45
CA PHE A 250 -21.23 13.71 -0.75
C PHE A 250 -20.13 13.82 -1.82
N HIS A 251 -19.69 15.04 -2.15
CA HIS A 251 -18.72 15.25 -3.22
C HIS A 251 -17.38 14.57 -2.93
N LEU A 252 -16.90 14.60 -1.68
CA LEU A 252 -15.66 13.91 -1.30
C LEU A 252 -15.82 12.39 -1.37
N VAL A 253 -16.96 11.84 -0.92
CA VAL A 253 -17.21 10.39 -1.03
C VAL A 253 -17.28 9.94 -2.48
N ARG A 254 -17.95 10.71 -3.34
CA ARG A 254 -17.99 10.48 -4.78
C ARG A 254 -16.60 10.49 -5.40
N ASP A 255 -15.77 11.45 -5.03
CA ASP A 255 -14.41 11.58 -5.55
C ASP A 255 -13.54 10.40 -5.08
N TRP A 256 -13.69 9.96 -3.82
CA TRP A 256 -13.01 8.76 -3.30
C TRP A 256 -13.44 7.46 -4.00
N LEU A 257 -14.74 7.28 -4.28
CA LEU A 257 -15.21 6.11 -5.03
C LEU A 257 -14.82 6.16 -6.51
N SER A 258 -14.56 7.35 -7.05
CA SER A 258 -14.05 7.52 -8.42
C SER A 258 -12.55 7.27 -8.52
N ASP A 259 -11.81 7.43 -7.42
CA ASP A 259 -10.37 7.26 -7.37
C ASP A 259 -9.98 5.76 -7.58
N ALA A 260 -9.19 5.51 -8.62
CA ALA A 260 -8.71 4.16 -8.95
C ALA A 260 -7.53 3.72 -8.06
N GLU A 261 -6.87 4.64 -7.36
CA GLU A 261 -5.64 4.41 -6.62
C GLU A 261 -5.87 3.97 -5.17
N ILE A 262 -7.11 3.97 -4.69
CA ILE A 262 -7.45 3.57 -3.30
C ILE A 262 -7.08 2.11 -3.02
N THR A 263 -6.45 1.87 -1.88
CA THR A 263 -6.08 0.52 -1.45
C THR A 263 -7.21 -0.15 -0.69
N VAL A 264 -7.90 -1.06 -1.36
CA VAL A 264 -8.96 -1.89 -0.80
C VAL A 264 -8.68 -3.36 -1.08
N ASP A 265 -9.20 -4.25 -0.24
CA ASP A 265 -9.08 -5.69 -0.48
C ASP A 265 -10.04 -6.13 -1.58
N SER A 266 -11.26 -5.61 -1.55
CA SER A 266 -12.28 -5.91 -2.56
C SER A 266 -13.30 -4.80 -2.71
N GLU A 267 -14.00 -4.83 -3.86
CA GLU A 267 -15.08 -3.87 -4.16
C GLU A 267 -16.32 -4.12 -3.26
N GLU A 268 -16.42 -5.29 -2.62
CA GLU A 268 -17.47 -5.57 -1.63
C GLU A 268 -17.40 -4.63 -0.43
N VAL A 269 -16.19 -4.33 0.04
CA VAL A 269 -15.97 -3.39 1.16
C VAL A 269 -16.46 -1.99 0.81
N LEU A 270 -16.29 -1.56 -0.46
CA LEU A 270 -16.78 -0.27 -0.92
C LEU A 270 -18.30 -0.21 -0.99
N PHE A 271 -18.95 -1.29 -1.43
CA PHE A 271 -20.41 -1.39 -1.39
C PHE A 271 -20.93 -1.24 0.05
N GLU A 272 -20.33 -1.96 1.00
CA GLU A 272 -20.70 -1.87 2.42
C GLU A 272 -20.46 -0.46 2.99
N ALA A 273 -19.37 0.20 2.60
CA ALA A 273 -19.07 1.58 2.99
C ALA A 273 -20.12 2.58 2.47
N VAL A 274 -20.57 2.43 1.22
CA VAL A 274 -21.62 3.28 0.64
C VAL A 274 -22.94 3.11 1.40
N VAL A 275 -23.32 1.86 1.70
CA VAL A 275 -24.54 1.57 2.46
C VAL A 275 -24.47 2.20 3.86
N LYS A 276 -23.34 2.04 4.58
CA LYS A 276 -23.12 2.66 5.90
C LYS A 276 -23.18 4.19 5.85
N TRP A 277 -22.58 4.81 4.83
CA TRP A 277 -22.60 6.26 4.66
C TRP A 277 -24.02 6.80 4.46
N VAL A 278 -24.83 6.13 3.64
CA VAL A 278 -26.23 6.53 3.43
C VAL A 278 -27.07 6.32 4.69
N GLN A 279 -26.87 5.22 5.41
CA GLN A 279 -27.61 4.90 6.64
C GLN A 279 -27.37 5.91 7.78
N LYS A 280 -26.23 6.62 7.80
CA LYS A 280 -25.94 7.64 8.83
C LYS A 280 -26.92 8.83 8.80
N ASN A 281 -27.40 9.21 7.62
CA ASN A 281 -28.43 10.24 7.44
C ASN A 281 -29.32 9.89 6.23
N PRO A 282 -30.32 9.01 6.41
CA PRO A 282 -31.10 8.47 5.31
C PRO A 282 -31.95 9.55 4.61
N GLU A 283 -32.42 10.57 5.33
CA GLU A 283 -33.28 11.63 4.79
C GLU A 283 -32.58 12.42 3.68
N GLU A 284 -31.33 12.84 3.91
CA GLU A 284 -30.58 13.65 2.96
C GLU A 284 -29.68 12.85 2.03
N ARG A 285 -29.23 11.66 2.44
CA ARG A 285 -28.22 10.89 1.68
C ARG A 285 -28.81 9.85 0.74
N SER A 286 -30.07 9.42 0.93
CA SER A 286 -30.69 8.41 0.06
C SER A 286 -30.75 8.82 -1.41
N ARG A 287 -30.92 10.12 -1.69
CA ARG A 287 -30.92 10.68 -3.06
C ARG A 287 -29.59 10.49 -3.81
N TYR A 288 -28.48 10.37 -3.09
CA TYR A 288 -27.14 10.23 -3.68
C TYR A 288 -26.75 8.76 -3.92
N PHE A 289 -27.52 7.80 -3.40
CA PHE A 289 -27.17 6.39 -3.46
C PHE A 289 -27.01 5.88 -4.90
N GLU A 290 -27.91 6.27 -5.82
CA GLU A 290 -27.84 5.84 -7.22
C GLU A 290 -26.53 6.29 -7.90
N GLU A 291 -26.10 7.52 -7.63
CA GLU A 291 -24.87 8.07 -8.22
C GLU A 291 -23.63 7.37 -7.65
N LEU A 292 -23.58 7.15 -6.33
CA LEU A 292 -22.49 6.40 -5.69
C LEU A 292 -22.45 4.94 -6.15
N PHE A 293 -23.61 4.31 -6.34
CA PHE A 293 -23.70 2.92 -6.77
C PHE A 293 -23.16 2.71 -8.19
N ARG A 294 -23.33 3.68 -9.09
CA ARG A 294 -22.74 3.64 -10.45
C ARG A 294 -21.21 3.67 -10.46
N LEU A 295 -20.59 4.22 -9.42
CA LEU A 295 -19.12 4.30 -9.30
C LEU A 295 -18.50 2.98 -8.81
N LEU A 296 -19.32 2.06 -8.29
CA LEU A 296 -18.86 0.74 -7.88
C LEU A 296 -18.61 -0.15 -9.11
N ARG A 297 -17.48 -0.85 -9.09
CA ARG A 297 -17.10 -1.79 -10.15
C ARG A 297 -17.77 -3.15 -9.90
N LEU A 298 -19.09 -3.22 -10.10
CA LEU A 298 -19.89 -4.44 -9.89
C LEU A 298 -19.30 -5.71 -10.55
N PRO A 299 -18.67 -5.66 -11.75
CA PRO A 299 -18.01 -6.84 -12.33
C PRO A 299 -16.81 -7.39 -11.55
N GLN A 300 -16.33 -6.68 -10.52
CA GLN A 300 -15.28 -7.15 -9.60
C GLN A 300 -15.83 -7.86 -8.36
N ILE A 301 -17.13 -7.74 -8.09
CA ILE A 301 -17.78 -8.38 -6.94
C ILE A 301 -18.08 -9.83 -7.29
N LYS A 302 -17.85 -10.76 -6.35
CA LYS A 302 -18.14 -12.18 -6.60
C LYS A 302 -19.63 -12.38 -6.97
N PRO A 303 -19.96 -13.22 -7.98
CA PRO A 303 -21.35 -13.45 -8.40
C PRO A 303 -22.27 -13.92 -7.27
N THR A 304 -21.73 -14.71 -6.34
CA THR A 304 -22.43 -15.18 -5.15
C THR A 304 -22.83 -14.04 -4.21
N TYR A 305 -21.97 -13.02 -4.08
CA TYR A 305 -22.24 -11.84 -3.26
C TYR A 305 -23.23 -10.89 -3.96
N LEU A 306 -23.10 -10.69 -5.28
CA LEU A 306 -24.05 -9.91 -6.07
C LEU A 306 -25.49 -10.45 -5.93
N ALA A 307 -25.67 -11.76 -6.11
CA ALA A 307 -26.99 -12.38 -6.09
C ALA A 307 -27.62 -12.48 -4.69
N ARG A 308 -26.80 -12.70 -3.65
CA ARG A 308 -27.29 -12.96 -2.29
C ARG A 308 -27.39 -11.70 -1.42
N VAL A 309 -26.46 -10.77 -1.56
CA VAL A 309 -26.35 -9.59 -0.69
C VAL A 309 -26.78 -8.34 -1.44
N VAL A 310 -26.07 -7.97 -2.52
CA VAL A 310 -26.28 -6.69 -3.22
C VAL A 310 -27.69 -6.57 -3.77
N LYS A 311 -28.21 -7.62 -4.43
CA LYS A 311 -29.56 -7.63 -4.99
C LYS A 311 -30.66 -7.51 -3.92
N ASN A 312 -30.42 -8.02 -2.71
CA ASN A 312 -31.41 -8.07 -1.64
C ASN A 312 -31.37 -6.84 -0.72
N GLU A 313 -30.38 -5.96 -0.88
CA GLU A 313 -30.25 -4.75 -0.08
C GLU A 313 -31.40 -3.76 -0.38
N ARG A 314 -31.97 -3.14 0.66
CA ARG A 314 -33.21 -2.34 0.53
C ARG A 314 -33.07 -1.15 -0.41
N LEU A 315 -31.91 -0.50 -0.39
CA LEU A 315 -31.59 0.67 -1.23
C LEU A 315 -31.41 0.29 -2.71
N VAL A 316 -31.00 -0.95 -2.99
CA VAL A 316 -30.86 -1.47 -4.35
C VAL A 316 -32.21 -1.96 -4.85
N ALA A 317 -32.94 -2.71 -4.03
CA ALA A 317 -34.25 -3.28 -4.39
C ALA A 317 -35.32 -2.20 -4.67
N SER A 318 -35.20 -1.01 -4.08
CA SER A 318 -36.10 0.12 -4.33
C SER A 318 -35.79 0.87 -5.62
N ASN A 319 -34.58 0.73 -6.20
CA ASN A 319 -34.15 1.45 -7.38
C ASN A 319 -33.96 0.52 -8.58
N GLU A 320 -34.83 0.65 -9.59
CA GLU A 320 -34.80 -0.16 -10.81
C GLU A 320 -33.50 0.02 -11.61
N ALA A 321 -32.90 1.22 -11.60
CA ALA A 321 -31.62 1.45 -12.27
C ALA A 321 -30.49 0.62 -11.65
N CYS A 322 -30.44 0.54 -10.32
CA CYS A 322 -29.45 -0.27 -9.61
C CYS A 322 -29.64 -1.77 -9.87
N LEU A 323 -30.89 -2.25 -9.89
CA LEU A 323 -31.19 -3.66 -10.21
C LEU A 323 -30.78 -4.06 -11.63
N ARG A 324 -30.93 -3.17 -12.61
CA ARG A 324 -30.45 -3.40 -13.97
C ARG A 324 -28.93 -3.57 -14.01
N LEU A 325 -28.18 -2.67 -13.36
CA LEU A 325 -26.71 -2.75 -13.29
C LEU A 325 -26.23 -4.06 -12.63
N VAL A 326 -26.91 -4.53 -11.59
CA VAL A 326 -26.58 -5.82 -10.95
C VAL A 326 -26.84 -6.99 -11.90
N SER A 327 -27.94 -6.95 -12.64
CA SER A 327 -28.30 -8.01 -13.60
C SER A 327 -27.28 -8.06 -14.75
N GLU A 328 -26.91 -6.91 -15.31
CA GLU A 328 -25.86 -6.78 -16.34
C GLU A 328 -24.51 -7.31 -15.84
N ALA A 329 -24.14 -7.02 -14.58
CA ALA A 329 -22.90 -7.54 -14.00
C ALA A 329 -22.90 -9.07 -13.87
N VAL A 330 -24.03 -9.67 -13.44
CA VAL A 330 -24.18 -11.13 -13.34
C VAL A 330 -24.12 -11.79 -14.72
N GLU A 331 -24.74 -11.20 -15.74
CA GLU A 331 -24.64 -11.65 -17.13
C GLU A 331 -23.19 -11.54 -17.64
N GLY A 332 -22.51 -10.43 -17.36
CA GLY A 332 -21.09 -10.23 -17.69
C GLY A 332 -20.19 -11.30 -17.07
N HIS A 333 -20.47 -11.74 -15.84
CA HIS A 333 -19.75 -12.85 -15.20
C HIS A 333 -19.97 -14.19 -15.91
N ALA A 334 -21.20 -14.47 -16.35
CA ALA A 334 -21.52 -15.69 -17.09
C ALA A 334 -20.76 -15.75 -18.42
N ILE A 335 -20.76 -14.63 -19.17
CA ILE A 335 -20.07 -14.52 -20.46
C ILE A 335 -18.55 -14.63 -20.30
N ARG A 336 -17.97 -14.01 -19.26
CA ARG A 336 -16.53 -14.11 -18.97
C ARG A 336 -16.08 -15.55 -18.69
N PHE A 337 -16.95 -16.37 -18.10
CA PHE A 337 -16.66 -17.77 -17.79
C PHE A 337 -16.69 -18.69 -19.02
N GLU A 338 -17.36 -18.27 -20.11
CA GLU A 338 -17.49 -19.05 -21.35
C GLU A 338 -16.33 -18.84 -22.35
N ASN A 339 -15.39 -17.91 -22.08
CA ASN A 339 -14.23 -17.53 -22.91
C ASN A 339 -14.53 -17.04 -24.34
N LEU A 340 -14.29 -15.74 -24.55
CA LEU A 340 -13.66 -15.10 -25.72
C LEU A 340 -14.12 -15.56 -27.12
N LYS A 341 -15.29 -15.10 -27.59
CA LYS A 341 -15.48 -14.83 -29.02
C LYS A 341 -14.95 -13.42 -29.33
N SER A 342 -13.98 -13.36 -30.24
CA SER A 342 -13.20 -12.20 -30.66
C SER A 342 -14.00 -11.12 -31.43
N ALA A 343 -15.33 -11.13 -31.37
CA ALA A 343 -16.18 -10.31 -32.24
C ALA A 343 -16.88 -9.14 -31.51
N ASP A 344 -17.03 -9.18 -30.18
CA ASP A 344 -17.80 -8.16 -29.44
C ASP A 344 -16.93 -7.13 -28.71
N MET A 345 -15.62 -7.10 -28.99
CA MET A 345 -14.64 -6.27 -28.28
C MET A 345 -14.84 -4.75 -28.49
N GLU A 346 -15.57 -4.34 -29.54
CA GLU A 346 -15.91 -2.93 -29.80
C GLU A 346 -17.11 -2.42 -28.97
N PHE A 347 -17.97 -3.31 -28.44
CA PHE A 347 -19.10 -2.90 -27.60
C PHE A 347 -18.67 -2.64 -26.15
N TRP A 348 -17.62 -3.35 -25.68
CA TRP A 348 -17.16 -3.30 -24.30
C TRP A 348 -15.99 -2.34 -24.05
N SER A 349 -15.45 -1.68 -25.09
CA SER A 349 -14.34 -0.71 -24.97
C SER A 349 -14.63 0.45 -24.01
N SER A 350 -15.89 0.89 -23.91
CA SER A 350 -16.34 1.92 -22.96
C SER A 350 -16.53 1.41 -21.53
N HIS A 351 -16.63 0.10 -21.31
CA HIS A 351 -16.82 -0.52 -19.99
C HIS A 351 -15.56 -1.21 -19.45
N MET A 352 -14.45 -1.27 -20.20
CA MET A 352 -13.25 -2.00 -19.79
C MET A 352 -12.69 -1.54 -18.43
N ALA A 353 -12.85 -0.26 -18.07
CA ALA A 353 -12.41 0.27 -16.79
C ALA A 353 -13.15 -0.32 -15.57
N SER A 354 -14.43 -0.71 -15.71
CA SER A 354 -15.18 -1.38 -14.62
C SER A 354 -14.88 -2.88 -14.53
N PHE A 355 -14.38 -3.47 -15.62
CA PHE A 355 -13.87 -4.84 -15.64
C PHE A 355 -12.45 -4.99 -15.11
N GLN A 356 -11.76 -3.89 -14.85
CA GLN A 356 -10.45 -3.89 -14.22
C GLN A 356 -10.57 -3.67 -12.70
N PRO A 357 -9.81 -4.42 -11.88
CA PRO A 357 -9.58 -4.09 -10.48
C PRO A 357 -9.10 -2.65 -10.30
N ARG A 358 -9.32 -2.06 -9.13
CA ARG A 358 -8.72 -0.76 -8.79
C ARG A 358 -7.21 -0.90 -8.75
N PHE A 359 -6.47 0.11 -9.18
CA PHE A 359 -5.01 0.11 -9.20
C PHE A 359 -4.40 -0.01 -7.79
N GLY A 360 -5.09 0.47 -6.76
CA GLY A 360 -4.72 0.24 -5.37
C GLY A 360 -5.15 -1.12 -4.80
N GLN A 361 -5.99 -1.90 -5.49
CA GLN A 361 -6.47 -3.18 -4.98
C GLN A 361 -5.32 -4.18 -4.83
N ASN A 362 -5.23 -4.79 -3.66
CA ASN A 362 -4.20 -5.78 -3.33
C ASN A 362 -4.59 -7.15 -3.90
N MET A 363 -3.85 -7.58 -4.91
CA MET A 363 -4.11 -8.81 -5.66
C MET A 363 -3.19 -9.96 -5.26
N ASP A 364 -3.71 -11.18 -5.27
CA ASP A 364 -2.95 -12.38 -4.92
C ASP A 364 -1.99 -12.82 -6.04
N VAL A 365 -0.72 -12.96 -5.65
CA VAL A 365 0.37 -13.38 -6.53
C VAL A 365 1.19 -14.47 -5.85
N ILE A 366 1.48 -15.55 -6.57
CA ILE A 366 2.48 -16.53 -6.14
C ILE A 366 3.84 -16.07 -6.65
N MET A 367 4.67 -15.52 -5.78
CA MET A 367 6.00 -15.03 -6.10
C MET A 367 7.01 -16.17 -6.03
N VAL A 368 7.81 -16.30 -7.09
CA VAL A 368 8.90 -17.27 -7.21
C VAL A 368 10.22 -16.50 -7.24
N VAL A 369 11.11 -16.81 -6.30
CA VAL A 369 12.36 -16.08 -6.09
C VAL A 369 13.56 -16.98 -6.33
N GLY A 370 14.54 -16.46 -7.08
CA GLY A 370 15.84 -17.08 -7.30
C GLY A 370 15.78 -18.45 -7.98
N GLY A 371 16.72 -19.31 -7.60
CA GLY A 371 16.91 -20.64 -8.15
C GLY A 371 18.03 -20.70 -9.19
N VAL A 372 18.16 -21.85 -9.83
CA VAL A 372 19.20 -22.14 -10.83
C VAL A 372 18.55 -22.39 -12.17
N SER A 373 19.09 -21.74 -13.20
CA SER A 373 18.67 -21.92 -14.59
C SER A 373 19.20 -23.24 -15.18
N GLU A 374 18.69 -23.59 -16.36
CA GLU A 374 19.18 -24.73 -17.14
C GLU A 374 20.69 -24.61 -17.49
N GLY A 375 21.18 -23.38 -17.65
CA GLY A 375 22.61 -23.12 -17.91
C GLY A 375 23.50 -23.22 -16.67
N GLY A 376 22.93 -23.48 -15.49
CA GLY A 376 23.66 -23.51 -14.22
C GLY A 376 23.82 -22.15 -13.55
N ASP A 377 23.34 -21.07 -14.18
CA ASP A 377 23.42 -19.72 -13.61
C ASP A 377 22.45 -19.55 -12.44
N TYR A 378 22.94 -18.92 -11.37
CA TYR A 378 22.13 -18.49 -10.24
C TYR A 378 21.27 -17.28 -10.63
N LEU A 379 19.98 -17.33 -10.30
CA LEU A 379 19.03 -16.31 -10.73
C LEU A 379 18.79 -15.29 -9.60
N SER A 380 18.74 -14.02 -9.98
CA SER A 380 18.22 -12.91 -9.16
C SER A 380 16.79 -12.53 -9.56
N GLU A 381 16.27 -13.12 -10.64
CA GLU A 381 14.97 -12.79 -11.19
C GLU A 381 13.82 -13.31 -10.32
N CYS A 382 12.87 -12.43 -10.04
CA CYS A 382 11.62 -12.78 -9.39
C CYS A 382 10.49 -12.81 -10.42
N VAL A 383 9.72 -13.90 -10.45
CA VAL A 383 8.53 -14.01 -11.30
C VAL A 383 7.30 -14.26 -10.42
N GLY A 384 6.21 -13.58 -10.71
CA GLY A 384 4.94 -13.77 -10.01
C GLY A 384 3.95 -14.51 -10.89
N TYR A 385 3.18 -15.45 -10.36
CA TYR A 385 2.00 -15.96 -11.03
C TYR A 385 0.78 -15.19 -10.52
N PHE A 386 0.20 -14.36 -11.39
CA PHE A 386 -0.95 -13.53 -11.07
C PHE A 386 -2.24 -14.34 -11.24
N ILE A 387 -2.86 -14.68 -10.11
CA ILE A 387 -3.96 -15.64 -10.03
C ILE A 387 -5.20 -15.15 -10.78
N TYR A 388 -5.50 -13.85 -10.70
CA TYR A 388 -6.72 -13.26 -11.28
C TYR A 388 -6.76 -13.28 -12.81
N GLU A 389 -5.62 -13.04 -13.48
CA GLU A 389 -5.52 -13.05 -14.95
C GLU A 389 -4.94 -14.37 -15.51
N ASP A 390 -4.65 -15.35 -14.66
CA ASP A 390 -4.03 -16.64 -15.04
C ASP A 390 -2.80 -16.44 -15.94
N ARG A 391 -1.82 -15.66 -15.47
CA ARG A 391 -0.58 -15.36 -16.20
C ARG A 391 0.61 -15.08 -15.30
N TRP A 392 1.80 -15.26 -15.85
CA TRP A 392 3.05 -14.85 -15.22
C TRP A 392 3.29 -13.35 -15.35
N VAL A 393 3.95 -12.79 -14.35
CA VAL A 393 4.30 -11.38 -14.20
C VAL A 393 5.76 -11.21 -13.78
N ASN A 394 6.38 -10.11 -14.21
CA ASN A 394 7.73 -9.78 -13.77
C ASN A 394 7.65 -9.00 -12.46
N LEU A 395 8.43 -9.44 -11.49
CA LEU A 395 8.60 -8.75 -10.22
C LEU A 395 10.02 -8.19 -10.14
N PRO A 396 10.26 -7.19 -9.27
CA PRO A 396 11.58 -6.64 -9.04
C PRO A 396 12.59 -7.75 -8.71
N HIS A 397 13.75 -7.66 -9.33
CA HIS A 397 14.83 -8.61 -9.10
C HIS A 397 15.38 -8.38 -7.69
N ILE A 398 15.70 -9.47 -7.02
CA ILE A 398 16.44 -9.39 -5.76
C ILE A 398 17.88 -8.95 -6.06
N HIS A 399 18.55 -8.26 -5.13
CA HIS A 399 19.89 -7.72 -5.44
C HIS A 399 20.95 -8.82 -5.54
N ASN A 400 20.72 -9.96 -4.87
CA ASN A 400 21.62 -11.09 -4.86
C ASN A 400 21.14 -12.23 -5.78
N HIS A 401 22.08 -12.99 -6.32
CA HIS A 401 21.79 -14.26 -6.99
C HIS A 401 21.62 -15.34 -5.92
N LEU A 402 20.54 -16.13 -5.98
CA LEU A 402 20.15 -17.00 -4.86
C LEU A 402 19.99 -18.48 -5.26
N ASP A 403 20.60 -19.36 -4.47
CA ASP A 403 20.35 -20.81 -4.44
C ASP A 403 20.22 -21.28 -2.98
N GLY A 404 19.21 -22.12 -2.73
CA GLY A 404 18.81 -22.66 -1.43
C GLY A 404 18.71 -21.64 -0.28
N HIS A 405 18.23 -20.46 -0.63
CA HIS A 405 17.81 -19.41 0.30
C HIS A 405 16.54 -19.83 1.06
N ALA A 406 16.35 -19.28 2.26
CA ALA A 406 15.13 -19.42 3.03
C ALA A 406 14.20 -18.23 2.77
N ILE A 407 12.90 -18.47 2.72
CA ILE A 407 11.87 -17.44 2.53
C ILE A 407 10.86 -17.50 3.68
N ALA A 408 10.40 -16.35 4.15
CA ALA A 408 9.31 -16.24 5.10
C ALA A 408 8.44 -15.02 4.79
N THR A 409 7.14 -15.15 4.95
CA THR A 409 6.17 -14.08 4.77
C THR A 409 5.68 -13.61 6.12
N THR A 410 5.66 -12.30 6.32
CA THR A 410 4.95 -11.68 7.44
C THR A 410 3.68 -11.00 6.92
N GLU A 411 2.91 -10.33 7.78
CA GLU A 411 1.67 -9.69 7.33
C GLU A 411 1.92 -8.58 6.29
N SER A 412 3.11 -7.97 6.34
CA SER A 412 3.41 -6.76 5.57
C SER A 412 4.54 -6.93 4.54
N HIS A 413 5.46 -7.87 4.75
CA HIS A 413 6.67 -8.01 3.93
C HIS A 413 7.03 -9.48 3.66
N VAL A 414 7.79 -9.72 2.60
CA VAL A 414 8.41 -11.02 2.31
C VAL A 414 9.89 -10.93 2.61
N TYR A 415 10.45 -11.88 3.34
CA TYR A 415 11.86 -11.91 3.71
C TYR A 415 12.56 -13.07 3.02
N VAL A 416 13.71 -12.78 2.43
CA VAL A 416 14.58 -13.77 1.81
C VAL A 416 15.95 -13.67 2.46
N ALA A 417 16.45 -14.80 2.94
CA ALA A 417 17.68 -14.86 3.72
C ALA A 417 18.57 -16.02 3.28
N GLY A 418 19.88 -15.74 3.21
CA GLY A 418 20.90 -16.71 2.81
C GLY A 418 21.05 -16.85 1.29
N SER A 419 22.26 -17.20 0.85
CA SER A 419 22.59 -17.50 -0.55
C SER A 419 23.87 -18.34 -0.64
N MET A 420 24.08 -19.02 -1.77
CA MET A 420 25.26 -19.83 -2.10
C MET A 420 26.42 -19.04 -2.75
N GLU A 421 26.20 -17.90 -3.42
CA GLU A 421 27.25 -17.31 -4.29
C GLU A 421 27.92 -16.02 -3.73
N PRO A 422 29.26 -15.87 -3.84
CA PRO A 422 30.30 -16.89 -4.14
C PRO A 422 30.68 -17.72 -2.91
N GLY A 423 29.91 -17.58 -1.82
CA GLY A 423 29.95 -18.40 -0.62
C GLY A 423 28.77 -18.03 0.28
N PHE A 424 28.51 -18.84 1.30
CA PHE A 424 27.33 -18.64 2.15
C PHE A 424 27.16 -17.18 2.61
N ALA A 425 26.07 -16.55 2.19
CA ALA A 425 25.78 -15.15 2.46
C ALA A 425 25.06 -14.99 3.81
N LYS A 426 25.31 -13.85 4.47
CA LYS A 426 24.53 -13.41 5.63
C LYS A 426 23.38 -12.48 5.22
N THR A 427 23.26 -12.18 3.93
CA THR A 427 22.34 -11.15 3.44
C THR A 427 20.91 -11.55 3.70
N VAL A 428 20.13 -10.55 4.11
CA VAL A 428 18.69 -10.63 4.28
C VAL A 428 18.10 -9.46 3.52
N GLU A 429 17.17 -9.76 2.63
CA GLU A 429 16.43 -8.77 1.88
C GLU A 429 14.94 -8.92 2.17
N ARG A 430 14.25 -7.80 2.37
CA ARG A 430 12.80 -7.76 2.49
C ARG A 430 12.19 -7.13 1.24
N TYR A 431 11.13 -7.72 0.74
CA TYR A 431 10.32 -7.17 -0.33
C TYR A 431 9.12 -6.43 0.28
N ASN A 432 8.94 -5.18 -0.12
CA ASN A 432 7.79 -4.36 0.24
C ASN A 432 6.75 -4.40 -0.90
N PRO A 433 5.62 -5.11 -0.73
CA PRO A 433 4.61 -5.25 -1.78
C PRO A 433 3.94 -3.93 -2.16
N ASN A 434 3.80 -3.00 -1.21
CA ASN A 434 3.17 -1.69 -1.44
C ASN A 434 4.04 -0.76 -2.29
N ARG A 435 5.37 -0.93 -2.23
CA ARG A 435 6.34 -0.16 -3.02
C ARG A 435 6.81 -0.91 -4.25
N ASN A 436 6.59 -2.22 -4.31
CA ASN A 436 7.14 -3.12 -5.32
C ASN A 436 8.68 -2.96 -5.42
N THR A 437 9.37 -3.06 -4.28
CA THR A 437 10.83 -2.91 -4.19
C THR A 437 11.43 -3.83 -3.12
N TRP A 438 12.66 -4.28 -3.36
CA TRP A 438 13.49 -4.96 -2.38
C TRP A 438 14.30 -3.96 -1.55
N GLU A 439 14.46 -4.24 -0.27
CA GLU A 439 15.24 -3.46 0.69
C GLU A 439 16.16 -4.40 1.47
N GLN A 440 17.43 -4.04 1.64
CA GLN A 440 18.33 -4.79 2.50
C GLN A 440 18.03 -4.47 3.97
N VAL A 441 18.00 -5.51 4.81
CA VAL A 441 17.85 -5.40 6.26
C VAL A 441 19.05 -6.01 6.98
N SER A 442 19.04 -5.98 8.30
CA SER A 442 20.11 -6.56 9.12
C SER A 442 20.45 -7.99 8.71
N ASN A 443 21.74 -8.21 8.50
CA ASN A 443 22.29 -9.49 8.08
C ASN A 443 22.14 -10.55 9.18
N LEU A 444 22.04 -11.83 8.79
CA LEU A 444 22.14 -12.98 9.68
C LEU A 444 23.42 -12.94 10.51
N THR A 445 23.39 -13.53 11.70
CA THR A 445 24.58 -13.66 12.57
C THR A 445 25.60 -14.65 11.98
N THR A 446 25.12 -15.73 11.38
CA THR A 446 25.91 -16.84 10.80
C THR A 446 25.73 -16.92 9.29
N ARG A 447 26.78 -17.36 8.57
CA ARG A 447 26.70 -17.68 7.14
C ARG A 447 26.12 -19.08 7.02
N LYS A 448 24.89 -19.21 6.52
CA LYS A 448 24.17 -20.48 6.50
C LYS A 448 23.26 -20.65 5.30
N HIS A 449 22.98 -21.90 4.99
CA HIS A 449 22.14 -22.39 3.90
C HIS A 449 21.27 -23.57 4.35
N SER A 450 20.19 -23.83 3.61
CA SER A 450 19.19 -24.86 3.94
C SER A 450 18.71 -24.81 5.41
N PHE A 451 18.55 -23.60 5.94
CA PHE A 451 18.03 -23.37 7.29
C PHE A 451 16.52 -23.08 7.23
N GLY A 452 15.85 -23.21 8.37
CA GLY A 452 14.42 -22.92 8.49
C GLY A 452 14.24 -21.44 8.79
N LEU A 453 13.44 -20.73 7.99
CA LEU A 453 13.02 -19.36 8.28
C LEU A 453 11.49 -19.35 8.37
N THR A 454 10.93 -19.14 9.55
CA THR A 454 9.48 -19.13 9.77
C THR A 454 9.04 -17.84 10.47
N CYS A 455 7.80 -17.43 10.25
CA CYS A 455 7.20 -16.27 10.90
C CYS A 455 6.23 -16.72 12.01
N ILE A 456 6.28 -16.04 13.16
CA ILE A 456 5.33 -16.18 14.26
C ILE A 456 5.04 -14.78 14.80
N LYS A 457 3.77 -14.36 14.80
CA LYS A 457 3.36 -13.03 15.30
C LYS A 457 4.24 -11.89 14.73
N ASP A 458 4.46 -11.90 13.42
CA ASP A 458 5.29 -10.93 12.66
C ASP A 458 6.80 -10.96 13.02
N ILE A 459 7.25 -11.91 13.85
CA ILE A 459 8.66 -12.11 14.23
C ILE A 459 9.24 -13.30 13.45
N LEU A 460 10.45 -13.15 12.90
CA LEU A 460 11.09 -14.22 12.14
C LEU A 460 12.00 -15.07 13.02
N TYR A 461 11.88 -16.39 12.89
CA TYR A 461 12.74 -17.38 13.54
C TYR A 461 13.60 -18.07 12.49
N SER A 462 14.92 -17.96 12.66
CA SER A 462 15.93 -18.65 11.87
C SER A 462 16.50 -19.82 12.66
N ILE A 463 16.37 -21.03 12.14
CA ILE A 463 16.67 -22.28 12.86
C ILE A 463 17.64 -23.14 12.05
N GLY A 464 18.79 -23.44 12.64
CA GLY A 464 19.77 -24.40 12.12
C GLY A 464 20.33 -24.04 10.76
N GLY A 465 20.51 -25.05 9.90
CA GLY A 465 21.15 -24.97 8.60
C GLY A 465 22.56 -25.55 8.61
N HIS A 466 23.31 -25.32 7.54
CA HIS A 466 24.74 -25.69 7.48
C HIS A 466 25.56 -24.62 6.77
N GLY A 467 26.88 -24.68 6.94
CA GLY A 467 27.84 -23.77 6.34
C GLY A 467 29.06 -24.52 5.80
N ASN A 468 30.01 -23.82 5.18
CA ASN A 468 31.09 -24.41 4.36
C ASN A 468 31.97 -25.40 5.13
N PHE A 469 32.09 -25.21 6.44
CA PHE A 469 33.01 -25.96 7.30
C PHE A 469 32.29 -26.57 8.51
N SER A 470 30.95 -26.59 8.50
CA SER A 470 30.16 -27.08 9.62
C SER A 470 29.26 -28.23 9.18
N PRO A 471 29.23 -29.36 9.93
CA PRO A 471 28.29 -30.44 9.68
C PRO A 471 26.83 -30.01 9.95
N GLY A 472 26.58 -28.81 10.43
CA GLY A 472 25.27 -28.21 10.64
C GLY A 472 25.26 -27.34 11.89
N PHE A 473 24.24 -26.50 12.04
CA PHE A 473 24.13 -25.58 13.16
C PHE A 473 23.04 -25.99 14.15
N LYS A 474 23.25 -25.61 15.41
CA LYS A 474 22.25 -25.64 16.48
C LYS A 474 21.65 -24.24 16.72
N ASP A 475 22.05 -23.25 15.92
CA ASP A 475 21.72 -21.85 16.16
C ASP A 475 20.23 -21.59 15.97
N VAL A 476 19.69 -20.79 16.87
CA VAL A 476 18.32 -20.29 16.81
C VAL A 476 18.42 -18.79 17.01
N SER A 477 17.97 -18.02 16.03
CA SER A 477 17.98 -16.57 16.10
C SER A 477 16.64 -15.99 15.69
N VAL A 478 16.26 -14.91 16.33
CA VAL A 478 15.02 -14.19 16.10
C VAL A 478 15.31 -12.83 15.51
N TYR A 479 14.54 -12.42 14.51
CA TYR A 479 14.59 -11.08 13.94
C TYR A 479 13.30 -10.33 14.25
N GLU A 480 13.47 -9.13 14.82
CA GLU A 480 12.38 -8.20 15.10
C GLU A 480 12.33 -7.12 13.99
N PRO A 481 11.34 -7.16 13.09
CA PRO A 481 11.26 -6.22 11.96
C PRO A 481 11.22 -4.74 12.35
N GLU A 482 10.55 -4.41 13.47
CA GLU A 482 10.42 -3.04 13.98
C GLU A 482 11.75 -2.44 14.41
N GLN A 483 12.67 -3.26 14.93
CA GLN A 483 13.99 -2.81 15.39
C GLN A 483 15.10 -3.00 14.36
N ASP A 484 14.82 -3.75 13.28
CA ASP A 484 15.80 -4.23 12.31
C ASP A 484 17.00 -4.91 13.01
N LYS A 485 16.74 -5.85 13.92
CA LYS A 485 17.78 -6.52 14.73
C LYS A 485 17.56 -8.01 14.89
N TRP A 486 18.67 -8.75 14.91
CA TRP A 486 18.72 -10.16 15.24
C TRP A 486 19.14 -10.39 16.70
N HIS A 487 18.45 -11.32 17.37
CA HIS A 487 18.73 -11.77 18.73
C HIS A 487 18.96 -13.28 18.73
N ASN A 488 20.03 -13.73 19.38
CA ASN A 488 20.29 -15.17 19.53
C ASN A 488 19.45 -15.73 20.69
N LEU A 489 18.84 -16.89 20.46
CA LEU A 489 18.12 -17.67 21.47
C LEU A 489 18.96 -18.87 21.92
N GLU A 490 18.38 -19.67 22.83
CA GLU A 490 18.96 -20.94 23.24
C GLU A 490 19.08 -21.89 22.04
N SER A 491 20.23 -22.56 21.95
CA SER A 491 20.53 -23.46 20.84
C SER A 491 19.65 -24.70 20.86
N ALA A 492 19.32 -25.22 19.68
CA ALA A 492 18.62 -26.50 19.55
C ALA A 492 19.42 -27.64 20.21
N PRO A 493 18.76 -28.67 20.77
CA PRO A 493 19.45 -29.77 21.45
C PRO A 493 20.37 -30.56 20.50
N LYS A 494 19.96 -30.69 19.22
CA LYS A 494 20.64 -31.44 18.16
C LYS A 494 21.04 -30.52 17.02
N ILE A 495 21.99 -30.96 16.20
CA ILE A 495 22.32 -30.26 14.94
C ILE A 495 21.14 -30.43 13.99
N LEU A 496 20.66 -29.33 13.41
CA LEU A 496 19.53 -29.33 12.49
C LEU A 496 20.00 -28.87 11.11
N ARG A 497 20.11 -29.79 10.15
CA ARG A 497 20.37 -29.49 8.73
C ARG A 497 19.11 -29.66 7.89
N ASP A 498 19.09 -29.01 6.72
CA ASP A 498 18.02 -29.16 5.72
C ASP A 498 16.63 -29.00 6.32
N VAL A 499 16.51 -27.89 7.04
CA VAL A 499 15.44 -27.64 7.99
C VAL A 499 14.16 -27.26 7.24
N LYS A 500 13.06 -27.96 7.53
CA LYS A 500 11.69 -27.60 7.16
C LYS A 500 10.92 -27.23 8.41
N ALA A 501 10.22 -26.10 8.36
CA ALA A 501 9.48 -25.57 9.48
C ALA A 501 8.01 -25.33 9.10
N VAL A 502 7.12 -25.53 10.07
CA VAL A 502 5.71 -25.09 10.05
C VAL A 502 5.37 -24.50 11.41
N SER A 503 4.55 -23.46 11.44
CA SER A 503 4.08 -22.84 12.69
C SER A 503 2.62 -23.20 12.97
N VAL A 504 2.31 -23.42 14.24
CA VAL A 504 0.97 -23.79 14.72
C VAL A 504 0.63 -22.91 15.93
N GLU A 505 -0.62 -22.43 15.97
CA GLU A 505 -1.17 -21.63 17.07
C GLU A 505 -0.38 -20.35 17.37
N ASP A 506 0.35 -19.82 16.38
CA ASP A 506 1.26 -18.67 16.55
C ASP A 506 2.16 -18.77 17.79
N ARG A 507 2.58 -20.00 18.11
CA ARG A 507 3.35 -20.33 19.31
C ARG A 507 4.32 -21.49 19.11
N TYR A 508 3.89 -22.55 18.44
CA TYR A 508 4.71 -23.74 18.27
C TYR A 508 5.34 -23.74 16.88
N VAL A 509 6.67 -23.92 16.83
CA VAL A 509 7.38 -24.23 15.59
C VAL A 509 7.67 -25.71 15.57
N TYR A 510 7.09 -26.40 14.60
CA TYR A 510 7.46 -27.78 14.31
C TYR A 510 8.54 -27.79 13.24
N VAL A 511 9.60 -28.53 13.50
CA VAL A 511 10.80 -28.59 12.66
C VAL A 511 11.11 -30.03 12.32
N THR A 512 11.24 -30.32 11.02
CA THR A 512 11.89 -31.55 10.55
C THR A 512 13.23 -31.21 9.95
N ALA A 513 14.27 -31.92 10.37
CA ALA A 513 15.64 -31.69 9.96
C ALA A 513 16.42 -33.01 9.90
N ARG A 514 17.59 -32.97 9.27
CA ARG A 514 18.57 -34.06 9.33
C ARG A 514 19.60 -33.76 10.43
N THR A 515 19.87 -34.75 11.28
CA THR A 515 20.93 -34.71 12.29
C THR A 515 22.00 -35.75 11.97
N PRO A 516 23.30 -35.44 12.14
CA PRO A 516 24.37 -36.43 12.07
C PRO A 516 24.19 -37.53 13.11
N VAL A 517 24.47 -38.78 12.73
CA VAL A 517 24.46 -39.96 13.62
C VAL A 517 25.67 -40.85 13.29
N ASP A 518 26.35 -41.35 14.32
CA ASP A 518 27.47 -42.27 14.20
C ASP A 518 26.99 -43.69 13.80
N THR A 519 26.64 -43.87 12.53
CA THR A 519 26.19 -45.17 11.97
C THR A 519 26.82 -45.41 10.59
N ASP A 520 27.13 -46.67 10.26
CA ASP A 520 27.70 -47.13 8.98
C ASP A 520 26.74 -47.03 7.77
N ASN A 521 25.71 -46.17 7.81
CA ASN A 521 24.84 -45.87 6.66
C ASN A 521 25.57 -44.97 5.66
N ASP A 522 25.24 -45.09 4.36
CA ASP A 522 25.91 -44.37 3.25
C ASP A 522 26.00 -42.83 3.37
N ASP A 523 25.13 -42.15 4.15
CA ASP A 523 25.13 -40.66 4.30
C ASP A 523 25.25 -40.17 5.77
N GLY A 524 25.36 -41.05 6.78
CA GLY A 524 25.60 -40.68 8.18
C GLY A 524 24.57 -39.72 8.84
N LEU A 525 23.37 -39.56 8.27
CA LEU A 525 22.34 -38.62 8.69
C LEU A 525 21.02 -39.35 9.04
N LYS A 526 20.32 -38.87 10.07
CA LYS A 526 18.97 -39.33 10.46
C LYS A 526 17.98 -38.17 10.47
N THR A 527 16.77 -38.41 9.98
CA THR A 527 15.66 -37.46 10.09
C THR A 527 15.17 -37.39 11.54
N VAL A 528 15.06 -36.16 12.06
CA VAL A 528 14.52 -35.86 13.38
C VAL A 528 13.40 -34.84 13.23
N THR A 529 12.34 -35.01 14.02
CA THR A 529 11.29 -34.02 14.15
C THR A 529 11.28 -33.50 15.58
N THR A 530 11.34 -32.18 15.73
CA THR A 530 11.32 -31.50 17.02
C THR A 530 10.33 -30.35 17.00
N ARG A 531 9.84 -29.99 18.17
CA ARG A 531 8.92 -28.87 18.38
C ARG A 531 9.57 -27.87 19.30
N TYR A 532 9.49 -26.59 18.94
CA TYR A 532 9.93 -25.47 19.75
C TYR A 532 8.73 -24.65 20.20
N ASP A 533 8.61 -24.41 21.52
CA ASP A 533 7.59 -23.53 22.09
C ASP A 533 8.18 -22.12 22.27
N THR A 534 7.62 -21.12 21.61
CA THR A 534 8.16 -19.75 21.63
C THR A 534 7.95 -19.04 22.96
N GLU A 535 6.95 -19.45 23.75
CA GLU A 535 6.65 -18.84 25.05
C GLU A 535 7.57 -19.39 26.14
N SER A 536 7.63 -20.73 26.26
CA SER A 536 8.51 -21.37 27.26
C SER A 536 9.97 -21.46 26.82
N ARG A 537 10.26 -21.26 25.53
CA ARG A 537 11.58 -21.39 24.88
C ARG A 537 12.18 -22.79 25.03
N GLN A 538 11.34 -23.81 25.12
CA GLN A 538 11.76 -25.20 25.30
C GLN A 538 11.61 -26.01 24.01
N TRP A 539 12.52 -26.97 23.84
CA TRP A 539 12.49 -27.95 22.75
C TRP A 539 11.90 -29.27 23.24
N GLN A 540 11.09 -29.92 22.39
CA GLN A 540 10.52 -31.24 22.64
C GLN A 540 10.69 -32.12 21.40
N ASP A 541 11.19 -33.34 21.58
CA ASP A 541 11.21 -34.34 20.51
C ASP A 541 9.77 -34.83 20.24
N VAL A 542 9.40 -34.96 18.96
CA VAL A 542 8.08 -35.44 18.51
C VAL A 542 8.25 -36.49 17.41
N ASP A 543 7.30 -37.43 17.32
CA ASP A 543 7.40 -38.55 16.38
C ASP A 543 7.27 -38.12 14.91
N SER A 544 6.42 -37.11 14.64
CA SER A 544 6.20 -36.58 13.28
C SER A 544 5.61 -35.16 13.32
N LEU A 545 5.62 -34.47 12.18
CA LEU A 545 5.00 -33.15 12.03
C LEU A 545 3.48 -33.25 12.02
N PRO A 546 2.76 -32.17 12.39
CA PRO A 546 1.32 -32.08 12.22
C PRO A 546 0.95 -32.12 10.73
N LEU A 547 0.31 -33.21 10.30
CA LEU A 547 -0.26 -33.36 8.96
C LEU A 547 -1.61 -32.63 8.89
N ILE A 548 -1.54 -31.30 8.84
CA ILE A 548 -2.75 -30.46 8.95
C ILE A 548 -3.52 -30.46 7.63
N ASP A 549 -2.81 -30.51 6.52
CA ASP A 549 -3.32 -30.51 5.14
C ASP A 549 -2.30 -31.14 4.15
N ASN A 550 -2.64 -31.06 2.86
CA ASN A 550 -1.78 -31.57 1.78
C ASN A 550 -0.49 -30.78 1.60
N TYR A 551 -0.50 -29.49 1.96
CA TYR A 551 0.70 -28.66 1.89
C TYR A 551 1.79 -29.21 2.82
N CYS A 552 1.43 -29.57 4.06
CA CYS A 552 2.34 -30.28 4.96
C CYS A 552 2.88 -31.57 4.34
N ILE A 553 2.02 -32.38 3.71
CA ILE A 553 2.45 -33.63 3.07
C ILE A 553 3.45 -33.35 1.95
N PHE A 554 3.20 -32.38 1.07
CA PHE A 554 4.11 -32.03 -0.03
C PHE A 554 5.42 -31.42 0.45
N GLN A 555 5.35 -30.53 1.43
CA GLN A 555 6.53 -30.00 2.11
C GLN A 555 7.41 -31.13 2.68
N MET A 556 6.79 -32.24 3.09
CA MET A 556 7.47 -33.40 3.68
C MET A 556 7.86 -34.52 2.72
N ALA A 557 7.09 -34.79 1.67
CA ALA A 557 7.41 -35.78 0.65
C ALA A 557 8.68 -35.36 -0.12
N VAL A 558 8.86 -34.06 -0.29
CA VAL A 558 10.13 -33.55 -0.82
C VAL A 558 11.28 -33.82 0.14
N ALA A 559 11.05 -33.90 1.47
CA ALA A 559 12.07 -34.12 2.50
C ALA A 559 12.54 -35.59 2.68
N SER A 560 11.91 -36.57 2.04
CA SER A 560 12.23 -38.01 2.22
C SER A 560 13.10 -38.65 1.13
N THR A 561 13.40 -37.95 0.02
CA THR A 561 14.27 -38.45 -1.07
C THR A 561 15.74 -38.07 -0.83
N ASN A 562 16.66 -39.05 -0.71
CA ASN A 562 18.09 -38.86 -0.43
C ASN A 562 18.71 -37.59 -1.05
N PHE A 563 19.29 -36.74 -0.20
CA PHE A 563 19.22 -35.28 -0.34
C PHE A 563 20.53 -34.59 -0.73
N TYR A 564 20.55 -33.99 -1.93
CA TYR A 564 21.46 -32.87 -2.28
C TYR A 564 20.76 -31.64 -2.91
N HIS A 565 19.42 -31.60 -3.07
CA HIS A 565 18.74 -30.51 -3.79
C HIS A 565 17.36 -30.14 -3.21
N THR A 566 17.35 -29.41 -2.10
CA THR A 566 16.13 -28.95 -1.41
C THR A 566 15.28 -28.03 -2.29
N ALA A 567 14.03 -28.45 -2.56
CA ALA A 567 12.94 -27.51 -2.78
C ALA A 567 12.91 -26.54 -1.59
N SER A 568 12.88 -25.24 -1.85
CA SER A 568 12.72 -24.26 -0.80
C SER A 568 11.27 -23.77 -0.82
N CYS A 569 10.62 -23.82 0.34
CA CYS A 569 9.19 -23.58 0.50
C CYS A 569 9.00 -22.57 1.61
N CYS A 570 8.08 -21.63 1.44
CA CYS A 570 7.68 -20.72 2.50
C CYS A 570 6.92 -21.48 3.60
N PRO A 571 7.32 -21.45 4.88
CA PRO A 571 6.54 -22.10 5.93
C PRO A 571 5.10 -21.61 5.97
N LYS A 572 4.16 -22.54 6.15
CA LYS A 572 2.75 -22.22 6.43
C LYS A 572 2.56 -22.03 7.94
N SER A 573 1.79 -20.99 8.30
CA SER A 573 1.30 -20.80 9.66
C SER A 573 -0.15 -21.28 9.75
N TYR A 574 -0.44 -22.10 10.75
CA TYR A 574 -1.77 -22.63 11.00
C TYR A 574 -2.33 -22.05 12.30
N ALA A 575 -3.46 -21.34 12.21
CA ALA A 575 -4.19 -20.79 13.36
C ALA A 575 -4.99 -21.84 14.17
N VAL A 576 -4.66 -23.11 14.04
CA VAL A 576 -5.34 -24.23 14.70
C VAL A 576 -4.69 -24.50 16.05
N ARG A 577 -5.48 -24.87 17.07
CA ARG A 577 -4.95 -25.28 18.39
C ARG A 577 -4.02 -26.48 18.27
N ASP A 578 -2.93 -26.48 19.05
CA ASP A 578 -1.92 -27.56 19.05
C ASP A 578 -2.52 -28.95 19.30
N GLU A 579 -3.53 -29.06 20.17
CA GLU A 579 -4.23 -30.32 20.46
C GLU A 579 -4.87 -30.94 19.20
N VAL A 580 -5.50 -30.11 18.36
CA VAL A 580 -6.14 -30.54 17.12
C VAL A 580 -5.10 -30.90 16.08
N ALA A 581 -4.01 -30.12 16.00
CA ALA A 581 -2.88 -30.43 15.14
C ALA A 581 -2.27 -31.81 15.49
N ARG A 582 -2.13 -32.12 16.78
CA ARG A 582 -1.65 -33.42 17.28
C ARG A 582 -2.61 -34.57 16.99
N GLN A 583 -3.92 -34.36 17.07
CA GLN A 583 -4.91 -35.39 16.69
C GLN A 583 -4.83 -35.76 15.21
N LYS A 584 -4.48 -34.80 14.34
CA LYS A 584 -4.27 -35.08 12.91
C LYS A 584 -2.99 -35.88 12.62
N ILE A 585 -1.99 -35.82 13.49
CA ILE A 585 -0.78 -36.66 13.38
C ILE A 585 -1.12 -38.16 13.46
N SER A 586 -2.05 -38.53 14.34
CA SER A 586 -2.41 -39.93 14.56
C SER A 586 -3.35 -40.49 13.50
N ALA A 587 -4.05 -39.63 12.76
CA ALA A 587 -4.89 -40.02 11.64
C ALA A 587 -4.07 -40.01 10.35
N ARG A 588 -3.76 -41.19 9.78
CA ARG A 588 -3.23 -41.28 8.41
C ARG A 588 -4.27 -40.65 7.46
N ILE A 589 -3.93 -39.52 6.86
CA ILE A 589 -4.70 -38.93 5.75
C ILE A 589 -4.63 -39.92 4.58
N SER A 590 -5.74 -40.13 3.85
CA SER A 590 -5.71 -40.97 2.65
C SER A 590 -4.88 -40.30 1.56
N ASP A 591 -4.01 -41.08 0.91
CA ASP A 591 -3.09 -40.63 -0.15
C ASP A 591 -3.80 -40.23 -1.46
N GLU A 592 -5.13 -40.04 -1.46
CA GLU A 592 -5.96 -39.76 -2.65
C GLU A 592 -5.45 -38.58 -3.49
N ILE A 593 -4.83 -37.58 -2.85
CA ILE A 593 -4.33 -36.39 -3.53
C ILE A 593 -2.98 -36.64 -4.20
N LEU A 594 -2.11 -37.45 -3.58
CA LEU A 594 -0.87 -37.92 -4.18
C LEU A 594 -1.15 -38.90 -5.32
N GLU A 595 -2.14 -39.77 -5.17
CA GLU A 595 -2.59 -40.70 -6.22
C GLU A 595 -3.20 -39.98 -7.42
N SER A 596 -3.80 -38.81 -7.21
CA SER A 596 -4.35 -37.97 -8.28
C SER A 596 -3.31 -37.13 -9.04
N LEU A 597 -2.05 -37.09 -8.57
CA LEU A 597 -0.98 -36.39 -9.26
C LEU A 597 -0.66 -37.07 -10.58
N PRO A 598 -0.35 -36.29 -11.63
CA PRO A 598 0.30 -36.84 -12.79
C PRO A 598 1.62 -37.52 -12.36
N PRO A 599 1.91 -38.75 -12.81
CA PRO A 599 3.14 -39.47 -12.47
C PRO A 599 4.41 -38.72 -12.93
N GLU A 600 4.27 -37.74 -13.82
CA GLU A 600 5.34 -36.83 -14.19
C GLU A 600 5.78 -35.92 -13.04
N VAL A 601 4.86 -35.52 -12.15
CA VAL A 601 5.09 -34.56 -11.05
C VAL A 601 5.73 -35.22 -9.84
N THR A 602 5.43 -36.51 -9.59
CA THR A 602 6.00 -37.26 -8.46
C THR A 602 7.50 -37.51 -8.59
N SER A 603 8.07 -37.34 -9.79
CA SER A 603 9.49 -37.50 -10.09
C SER A 603 10.28 -36.17 -10.14
N ILE A 604 9.64 -35.04 -9.79
CA ILE A 604 10.27 -33.72 -9.87
C ILE A 604 11.03 -33.41 -8.58
N GLU A 605 12.30 -33.05 -8.71
CA GLU A 605 13.14 -32.59 -7.61
C GLU A 605 13.39 -31.08 -7.69
N GLY A 606 13.57 -30.44 -6.53
CA GLY A 606 13.89 -29.01 -6.46
C GLY A 606 12.78 -28.08 -6.99
N ALA A 607 11.52 -28.51 -6.99
CA ALA A 607 10.38 -27.65 -7.33
C ALA A 607 10.12 -26.62 -6.22
N ALA A 608 9.64 -25.43 -6.59
CA ALA A 608 9.16 -24.46 -5.62
C ALA A 608 7.71 -24.80 -5.23
N ILE A 609 7.42 -24.86 -3.93
CA ILE A 609 6.09 -25.19 -3.41
C ILE A 609 5.56 -24.02 -2.59
N CYS A 610 4.31 -23.65 -2.84
CA CYS A 610 3.59 -22.61 -2.11
C CYS A 610 2.12 -23.03 -1.91
N HIS A 611 1.45 -22.39 -0.95
CA HIS A 611 0.01 -22.53 -0.74
C HIS A 611 -0.67 -21.17 -0.86
N PHE A 612 -1.94 -21.20 -1.23
CA PHE A 612 -2.84 -20.07 -1.14
C PHE A 612 -4.21 -20.61 -0.74
N ASP A 613 -4.73 -20.16 0.40
CA ASP A 613 -5.87 -20.79 1.09
C ASP A 613 -5.64 -22.31 1.28
N GLU A 614 -6.46 -23.11 0.61
CA GLU A 614 -6.42 -24.58 0.59
C GLU A 614 -5.74 -25.15 -0.67
N ASP A 615 -5.40 -24.29 -1.62
CA ASP A 615 -4.78 -24.69 -2.88
C ASP A 615 -3.26 -24.81 -2.73
N VAL A 616 -2.68 -25.78 -3.45
CA VAL A 616 -1.24 -26.05 -3.46
C VAL A 616 -0.67 -25.79 -4.84
N PHE A 617 0.46 -25.09 -4.89
CA PHE A 617 1.19 -24.75 -6.11
C PHE A 617 2.53 -25.50 -6.14
N ILE A 618 2.82 -26.16 -7.26
CA ILE A 618 4.11 -26.82 -7.54
C ILE A 618 4.66 -26.20 -8.81
N ILE A 619 5.85 -25.61 -8.72
CA ILE A 619 6.39 -24.76 -9.79
C ILE A 619 7.83 -25.18 -10.12
N GLY A 620 8.07 -25.54 -11.38
CA GLY A 620 9.41 -25.83 -11.89
C GLY A 620 10.03 -27.10 -11.31
N GLY A 621 11.36 -27.09 -11.14
CA GLY A 621 12.15 -28.24 -10.73
C GLY A 621 12.86 -28.92 -11.91
N TRP A 622 13.53 -30.03 -11.62
CA TRP A 622 14.12 -30.89 -12.64
C TRP A 622 13.65 -32.33 -12.47
N LYS A 623 13.85 -33.15 -13.50
CA LYS A 623 13.72 -34.60 -13.39
C LYS A 623 15.09 -35.24 -13.56
N ASN A 624 15.42 -36.16 -12.67
CA ASN A 624 16.57 -37.04 -12.88
C ASN A 624 16.16 -38.09 -13.92
N SER A 625 16.71 -38.01 -15.12
CA SER A 625 16.57 -39.06 -16.13
C SER A 625 17.76 -40.00 -15.99
N ASP A 626 17.58 -41.29 -16.34
CA ASP A 626 18.70 -42.24 -16.35
C ASP A 626 19.81 -41.84 -17.35
N ASP A 627 19.53 -40.87 -18.23
CA ASP A 627 20.49 -40.19 -19.10
C ASP A 627 21.13 -38.98 -18.41
N VAL A 628 22.41 -38.73 -18.74
CA VAL A 628 23.34 -37.78 -18.11
C VAL A 628 22.86 -36.31 -18.05
N ASP A 629 21.78 -35.95 -18.74
CA ASP A 629 21.26 -34.59 -18.83
C ASP A 629 20.09 -34.33 -17.86
N LYS A 630 20.30 -33.39 -16.93
CA LYS A 630 19.25 -32.88 -16.03
C LYS A 630 18.20 -32.12 -16.83
N GLN A 631 16.97 -32.62 -16.87
CA GLN A 631 15.88 -31.95 -17.60
C GLN A 631 15.15 -30.94 -16.71
N TYR A 632 15.40 -29.64 -16.92
CA TYR A 632 14.70 -28.57 -16.22
C TYR A 632 13.29 -28.36 -16.76
N ARG A 633 12.34 -28.07 -15.85
CA ARG A 633 10.91 -27.97 -16.16
C ARG A 633 10.42 -26.51 -16.10
N LYS A 634 9.46 -26.20 -16.97
CA LYS A 634 8.75 -24.90 -17.00
C LYS A 634 7.33 -25.02 -16.46
N GLU A 635 6.84 -26.24 -16.30
CA GLU A 635 5.48 -26.55 -15.91
C GLU A 635 5.21 -26.06 -14.47
N ALA A 636 3.99 -25.58 -14.27
CA ALA A 636 3.49 -25.19 -12.96
C ALA A 636 2.11 -25.81 -12.78
N TYR A 637 1.83 -26.34 -11.59
CA TYR A 637 0.62 -27.07 -11.27
C TYR A 637 -0.06 -26.43 -10.07
N ARG A 638 -1.39 -26.36 -10.11
CA ARG A 638 -2.25 -25.94 -9.00
C ARG A 638 -3.20 -27.08 -8.64
N TYR A 639 -3.16 -27.51 -7.39
CA TYR A 639 -4.22 -28.32 -6.82
C TYR A 639 -5.36 -27.40 -6.39
N CYS A 640 -6.52 -27.54 -7.02
CA CYS A 640 -7.73 -26.80 -6.63
C CYS A 640 -8.50 -27.64 -5.62
N ALA A 641 -8.50 -27.24 -4.35
CA ALA A 641 -9.13 -27.96 -3.25
C ALA A 641 -10.65 -28.06 -3.44
N GLU A 642 -11.29 -26.98 -3.90
CA GLU A 642 -12.73 -26.94 -4.18
C GLU A 642 -13.14 -27.99 -5.23
N ARG A 643 -12.30 -28.19 -6.24
CA ARG A 643 -12.56 -29.12 -7.35
C ARG A 643 -11.91 -30.49 -7.16
N LYS A 644 -11.13 -30.67 -6.09
CA LYS A 644 -10.32 -31.86 -5.79
C LYS A 644 -9.53 -32.38 -7.00
N ARG A 645 -8.87 -31.50 -7.74
CA ARG A 645 -8.11 -31.88 -8.94
C ARG A 645 -6.92 -30.96 -9.22
N TRP A 646 -5.91 -31.54 -9.86
CA TRP A 646 -4.78 -30.79 -10.42
C TRP A 646 -5.15 -30.05 -11.70
N MET A 647 -4.65 -28.84 -11.83
CA MET A 647 -4.75 -27.99 -13.01
C MET A 647 -3.34 -27.58 -13.43
N LEU A 648 -3.04 -27.79 -14.71
CA LEU A 648 -1.80 -27.30 -15.33
C LEU A 648 -1.96 -25.80 -15.60
N LEU A 649 -1.05 -25.01 -15.02
CA LEU A 649 -0.99 -23.57 -15.19
C LEU A 649 -0.20 -23.22 -16.47
N PRO A 650 -0.28 -21.97 -16.95
CA PRO A 650 0.67 -21.46 -17.92
C PRO A 650 2.11 -21.74 -17.45
N PRO A 651 3.01 -22.22 -18.34
CA PRO A 651 4.37 -22.50 -17.95
C PRO A 651 5.14 -21.21 -17.68
N MET A 652 6.14 -21.31 -16.80
CA MET A 652 7.03 -20.22 -16.46
C MET A 652 7.82 -19.71 -17.68
N PRO A 653 8.21 -18.42 -17.69
CA PRO A 653 9.03 -17.85 -18.76
C PRO A 653 10.35 -18.60 -18.98
N GLN A 654 11.06 -18.91 -17.89
CA GLN A 654 12.34 -19.59 -17.88
C GLN A 654 12.28 -20.84 -16.97
N PRO A 655 12.89 -21.97 -17.38
CA PRO A 655 12.95 -23.14 -16.52
C PRO A 655 13.92 -22.87 -15.38
N ARG A 656 13.55 -23.28 -14.15
CA ARG A 656 14.39 -23.11 -12.96
C ARG A 656 14.12 -24.20 -11.93
N CYS A 657 15.16 -24.56 -11.17
CA CYS A 657 15.06 -25.44 -10.00
C CYS A 657 15.62 -24.74 -8.75
N ARG A 658 15.32 -25.28 -7.56
CA ARG A 658 15.75 -24.75 -6.25
C ARG A 658 15.35 -23.29 -6.01
N ALA A 659 14.31 -22.83 -6.69
CA ALA A 659 13.65 -21.56 -6.39
C ALA A 659 12.80 -21.70 -5.11
N THR A 660 12.50 -20.58 -4.47
CA THR A 660 11.44 -20.52 -3.46
C THR A 660 10.14 -20.01 -4.07
N ALA A 661 9.01 -20.39 -3.49
CA ALA A 661 7.73 -19.75 -3.78
C ALA A 661 7.02 -19.32 -2.49
N CYS A 662 6.37 -18.15 -2.54
CA CYS A 662 5.55 -17.62 -1.46
C CYS A 662 4.31 -16.90 -2.02
N HIS A 663 3.27 -16.81 -1.20
CA HIS A 663 2.10 -15.98 -1.50
C HIS A 663 2.38 -14.55 -1.07
N VAL A 664 2.01 -13.59 -1.90
CA VAL A 664 2.13 -12.16 -1.61
C VAL A 664 0.97 -11.40 -2.24
N ARG A 665 0.51 -10.35 -1.56
CA ARG A 665 -0.52 -9.46 -2.08
C ARG A 665 0.12 -8.17 -2.62
N ILE A 666 -0.02 -7.92 -3.92
CA ILE A 666 0.62 -6.79 -4.61
C ILE A 666 -0.47 -5.88 -5.20
N PRO A 667 -0.37 -4.55 -5.06
CA PRO A 667 -1.29 -3.61 -5.69
C PRO A 667 -1.37 -3.81 -7.21
N TYR A 668 -2.59 -3.82 -7.76
CA TYR A 668 -2.85 -4.06 -9.19
C TYR A 668 -2.08 -3.11 -10.12
N ARG A 669 -1.77 -1.88 -9.70
CA ARG A 669 -0.94 -0.92 -10.45
C ARG A 669 0.40 -1.48 -10.92
N PHE A 670 1.00 -2.39 -10.14
CA PHE A 670 2.29 -3.00 -10.46
C PHE A 670 2.15 -4.24 -11.35
N LEU A 671 0.94 -4.78 -11.45
CA LEU A 671 0.61 -5.98 -12.22
C LEU A 671 -0.01 -5.62 -13.58
N TYR A 672 -0.58 -4.43 -13.69
CA TYR A 672 -1.27 -3.92 -14.87
C TYR A 672 -0.30 -3.58 -16.02
N GLY A 673 -0.71 -3.87 -17.26
CA GLY A 673 0.00 -3.49 -18.48
C GLY A 673 0.79 -4.61 -19.18
N CYS A 674 1.38 -4.27 -20.33
CA CYS A 674 2.13 -5.21 -21.17
C CYS A 674 3.50 -5.52 -20.56
N GLN A 675 3.78 -6.80 -20.36
CA GLN A 675 5.03 -7.28 -19.77
C GLN A 675 6.11 -7.54 -20.81
N ARG A 676 7.36 -7.45 -20.34
CA ARG A 676 8.58 -7.62 -21.14
C ARG A 676 8.75 -9.01 -21.73
N TYR A 677 8.22 -10.05 -21.09
CA TYR A 677 8.22 -11.39 -21.69
C TYR A 677 6.91 -11.59 -22.46
N PRO A 678 6.94 -11.60 -23.80
CA PRO A 678 5.79 -12.04 -24.56
C PRO A 678 5.50 -13.49 -24.16
N MET A 679 4.22 -13.83 -23.94
CA MET A 679 3.80 -15.22 -23.82
C MET A 679 4.33 -15.96 -25.07
N PRO A 680 5.21 -16.98 -24.94
CA PRO A 680 5.72 -17.69 -26.12
C PRO A 680 4.56 -18.08 -27.05
N GLN A 681 4.63 -17.74 -28.35
CA GLN A 681 3.54 -18.01 -29.31
C GLN A 681 3.13 -19.50 -29.39
N ASN A 682 4.02 -20.40 -28.94
CA ASN A 682 3.76 -21.82 -28.77
C ASN A 682 2.71 -22.14 -27.67
N LEU A 683 2.40 -21.19 -26.78
CA LEU A 683 1.48 -21.35 -25.64
C LEU A 683 0.01 -21.10 -25.96
N ALA A 684 -0.31 -20.24 -26.93
CA ALA A 684 -1.67 -20.19 -27.46
C ALA A 684 -2.06 -21.57 -28.04
N ARG A 685 -1.14 -22.18 -28.80
CA ARG A 685 -1.31 -23.52 -29.36
C ARG A 685 -1.24 -24.64 -28.32
N GLN A 686 -0.43 -24.52 -27.26
CA GLN A 686 -0.41 -25.50 -26.18
C GLN A 686 -1.62 -25.40 -25.24
N ARG A 687 -2.14 -24.19 -24.97
CA ARG A 687 -3.40 -23.97 -24.25
C ARG A 687 -4.56 -24.60 -25.03
N ASP A 688 -4.61 -24.41 -26.34
CA ASP A 688 -5.60 -25.06 -27.21
C ASP A 688 -5.44 -26.59 -27.20
N ARG A 689 -4.21 -27.11 -27.26
CA ARG A 689 -3.93 -28.56 -27.16
C ARG A 689 -4.29 -29.14 -25.79
N MET A 690 -4.02 -28.45 -24.70
CA MET A 690 -4.34 -28.87 -23.34
C MET A 690 -5.84 -28.84 -23.09
N GLN A 691 -6.55 -27.81 -23.57
CA GLN A 691 -8.01 -27.76 -23.54
C GLN A 691 -8.63 -28.86 -24.40
N GLN A 692 -8.07 -29.13 -25.58
CA GLN A 692 -8.47 -30.28 -26.40
C GLN A 692 -8.20 -31.62 -25.71
N MET A 693 -7.04 -31.81 -25.06
CA MET A 693 -6.75 -33.03 -24.29
C MET A 693 -7.68 -33.20 -23.09
N GLN A 694 -7.98 -32.13 -22.34
CA GLN A 694 -8.91 -32.19 -21.22
C GLN A 694 -10.35 -32.43 -21.68
N GLN A 695 -10.77 -31.86 -22.82
CA GLN A 695 -12.06 -32.18 -23.44
C GLN A 695 -12.11 -33.62 -23.96
N LEU A 696 -11.05 -34.11 -24.59
CA LEU A 696 -10.93 -35.50 -25.02
C LEU A 696 -10.99 -36.45 -23.82
N HIS A 697 -10.27 -36.15 -22.74
CA HIS A 697 -10.28 -36.94 -21.52
C HIS A 697 -11.68 -36.96 -20.87
N ARG A 698 -12.36 -35.81 -20.79
CA ARG A 698 -13.75 -35.74 -20.32
C ARG A 698 -14.71 -36.51 -21.21
N ARG A 699 -14.60 -36.39 -22.54
CA ARG A 699 -15.41 -37.15 -23.51
C ARG A 699 -15.17 -38.64 -23.40
N THR A 700 -13.92 -39.06 -23.20
CA THR A 700 -13.56 -40.47 -23.00
C THR A 700 -14.14 -41.00 -21.70
N LEU A 701 -14.12 -40.22 -20.62
CA LEU A 701 -14.76 -40.57 -19.34
C LEU A 701 -16.29 -40.63 -19.45
N THR A 702 -16.92 -39.72 -20.19
CA THR A 702 -18.38 -39.75 -20.42
C THR A 702 -18.79 -40.91 -21.29
N LEU A 703 -18.03 -41.21 -22.36
CA LEU A 703 -18.24 -42.39 -23.19
C LEU A 703 -18.04 -43.69 -22.42
N ARG A 704 -17.02 -43.77 -21.54
CA ARG A 704 -16.84 -44.95 -20.66
C ARG A 704 -17.99 -45.13 -19.67
N ARG A 705 -18.52 -44.03 -19.10
CA ARG A 705 -19.72 -44.07 -18.25
C ARG A 705 -20.98 -44.48 -19.02
N GLN A 706 -21.14 -44.01 -20.26
CA GLN A 706 -22.24 -44.41 -21.14
C GLN A 706 -22.13 -45.89 -21.54
N LEU A 707 -20.92 -46.38 -21.87
CA LEU A 707 -20.69 -47.79 -22.16
C LEU A 707 -20.96 -48.68 -20.94
N GLN A 708 -20.51 -48.26 -19.75
CA GLN A 708 -20.84 -48.98 -18.50
C GLN A 708 -22.34 -49.00 -18.22
N SER A 709 -23.05 -47.90 -18.44
CA SER A 709 -24.51 -47.85 -18.27
C SER A 709 -25.27 -48.70 -19.31
N GLN A 710 -24.67 -48.99 -20.47
CA GLN A 710 -25.23 -49.88 -21.49
C GLN A 710 -24.89 -51.36 -21.26
N ILE A 711 -23.95 -51.67 -20.37
CA ILE A 711 -23.60 -53.04 -19.98
C ILE A 711 -24.37 -53.46 -18.71
N GLU A 712 -24.88 -52.49 -17.94
CA GLU A 712 -25.73 -52.71 -16.75
C GLU A 712 -27.26 -52.70 -17.04
N CYS A 713 -27.66 -52.47 -18.30
CA CYS A 713 -29.01 -52.76 -18.82
C CYS A 713 -28.95 -54.02 -19.68
#